data_AF-A0A3D8SK62-F1
#
_entry.id   AF-A0A3D8SK62-F1
#
_cell.length_a   1.000
_cell.length_b   1.000
_cell.length_c   1.000
_cell.angle_alpha   90.00
_cell.angle_beta   90.00
_cell.angle_gamma   90.00
#
_symmetry.space_group_name_H-M   'P 1'
#
loop_
_entity.id
_entity.type
_entity.pdbx_description
1 polymer ?
#
loop_
_entity_poly.entity_id
_entity_poly.type
_entity_poly.pdbx_seq_one_letter_code
_entity_poly.pdbx_strand_id
1 'polypeptide(L)'
;MVAPTLVLQIGCFFGFLTCDTPRGVWPEGRPTVISPFPPGPSQSYTTSVTSTSTSTQTSITFTSTSTGPTVTGIPTPSVPVTTPPHTTLTTVTTRPTSTADSTTISSTVVDPSSSSTIVPDPSTDPGTSQPGTSEPSTSEPTSTATEPGTSHPGTSSEPSTSEPSTATEPGTSQPGTTEPGTSEPTSTASDPSTSQPGTSEPTSTATEPGTSEPTSTATEPGTSEPTSTATEPGTSEPTSTATEPGTSEPTSTATEPGTSEPTSTATEPGTSEPTSTASEPSTEPGTSTEPGTSTEPTQTSTSVVDPTSDQSSTATSTPGSDPSSTLTSSSTSSADPSSTLTSSGTPTTSPSDTVTTSSTPSTSPSSTLSSTSTSTLSPSTSPSSTVTSTSTTPSASPSTSTSTTPSATPSTSTSTSTTLTPTTTPSTSSTPTPSPTMSTTTSVAPVATGTLAANILVIARDATQASVASSGLNGYGIPYTTLLVPQAGVELPALNSSAGGNFGGIVVAGEVSYDYGSDTWRSALTDDQWNQLYAYQLAYGVRMVQYDVFPGPKFGAESIGNGGCCDTGVEQLMYFTDTTDFPTSGLKTGSSAGVSTSGLWHYTASITNTTTTKAIASYAAGGGVDGESVAAVINNFDGRQQMVFFIGFDTVWSQTSNYLQHAWITWITRGLHAGWRRVNLNTQIDDMFLQTDIYQPSGTIFRITTDDMDGITSWLPNIRAKLNSGSTYFVEIGHNGNGNIEAGVTAAGEDTCSGGAIEYDSPPDTALEFVKPLGTGSNLWPTSPTNYTWSTTCEQADTLLTWFQSHMDDYAYLSHTFTHLEQNNATYDDIYKEINFNQVWLQRTGFAASSKFTSNGIIPPAITGLHNGDALRAWWDNGITNCVGDNTRPVLLNTQNEMWPYFTSTASDGFDGMQVNPRFATRIYYNCDTPACTTQEWIDTSAGAGDFNDLLDTERAEVARHLFGLHHDPYMFHQANLRNVGTDPITVGSETGQFSIFQAWVETIVAEFTRLVDWPIVTITHQEMSAEFLARYTRDQCGYALSYILDNGAITGVTVSAEDASCSAPIPVTFPTAPSSTQGFATEQLGSDPLTVWVQLSGSPVTFSLSSSIALS
;
A
#
# COMPACT_ATOMS: atom_id res chain seq x y z
N MET A 1 -32.89 21.59 -1.34
CA MET A 1 -33.60 20.29 -1.19
C MET A 1 -33.96 20.10 0.29
N VAL A 2 -34.90 19.22 0.63
CA VAL A 2 -35.23 18.91 2.04
C VAL A 2 -34.35 17.74 2.49
N ALA A 3 -33.29 18.01 3.26
CA ALA A 3 -32.34 16.98 3.71
C ALA A 3 -33.04 15.86 4.51
N PRO A 4 -32.74 14.57 4.27
CA PRO A 4 -33.35 13.46 5.02
C PRO A 4 -33.14 13.59 6.53
N THR A 5 -34.14 13.20 7.32
CA THR A 5 -34.09 13.30 8.79
C THR A 5 -32.85 12.63 9.39
N LEU A 6 -32.46 11.47 8.85
CA LEU A 6 -31.27 10.74 9.30
C LEU A 6 -29.96 11.52 9.10
N VAL A 7 -29.81 12.23 7.98
CA VAL A 7 -28.61 13.05 7.69
C VAL A 7 -28.51 14.21 8.68
N LEU A 8 -29.65 14.80 9.05
CA LEU A 8 -29.72 15.84 10.08
C LEU A 8 -29.38 15.26 11.46
N GLN A 9 -29.95 14.10 11.83
CA GLN A 9 -29.64 13.42 13.10
C GLN A 9 -28.14 13.11 13.24
N ILE A 10 -27.52 12.54 12.19
CA ILE A 10 -26.08 12.27 12.12
C ILE A 10 -25.27 13.58 12.25
N GLY A 11 -25.63 14.61 11.49
CA GLY A 11 -24.96 15.92 11.52
C GLY A 11 -24.97 16.57 12.91
N CYS A 12 -26.11 16.52 13.60
CA CYS A 12 -26.24 17.02 14.97
C CYS A 12 -25.50 16.16 16.00
N PHE A 13 -25.59 14.83 15.89
CA PHE A 13 -24.96 13.88 16.82
C PHE A 13 -23.44 14.01 16.82
N PHE A 14 -22.81 13.98 15.63
CA PHE A 14 -21.35 14.11 15.50
C PHE A 14 -20.85 15.55 15.58
N GLY A 15 -21.74 16.55 15.52
CA GLY A 15 -21.41 17.98 15.66
C GLY A 15 -20.99 18.68 14.36
N PHE A 16 -21.26 18.08 13.20
CA PHE A 16 -21.07 18.71 11.89
C PHE A 16 -22.10 19.83 11.63
N LEU A 17 -23.26 19.78 12.30
CA LEU A 17 -24.30 20.81 12.31
C LEU A 17 -24.55 21.29 13.73
N THR A 18 -24.81 22.60 13.91
CA THR A 18 -25.22 23.13 15.20
C THR A 18 -26.74 22.98 15.35
N CYS A 19 -27.22 22.28 16.37
CA CYS A 19 -28.63 21.90 16.52
C CYS A 19 -29.19 22.15 17.94
N ASP A 20 -30.49 21.97 18.09
CA ASP A 20 -31.21 22.04 19.38
C ASP A 20 -30.88 20.89 20.34
N THR A 21 -30.38 19.75 19.83
CA THR A 21 -29.81 18.65 20.63
C THR A 21 -28.29 18.78 20.81
N PRO A 22 -27.74 18.55 22.03
CA PRO A 22 -26.29 18.53 22.26
C PRO A 22 -25.53 17.47 21.43
N ARG A 23 -24.27 17.76 21.10
CA ARG A 23 -23.33 16.82 20.49
C ARG A 23 -23.21 15.55 21.34
N GLY A 24 -23.17 14.38 20.70
CA GLY A 24 -23.14 13.07 21.37
C GLY A 24 -24.49 12.59 21.93
N VAL A 25 -25.58 13.36 21.78
CA VAL A 25 -26.93 12.94 22.16
C VAL A 25 -27.75 12.69 20.89
N TRP A 26 -28.27 11.46 20.72
CA TRP A 26 -29.02 11.13 19.50
C TRP A 26 -30.42 11.80 19.50
N PRO A 27 -30.83 12.52 18.43
CA PRO A 27 -32.11 13.22 18.45
C PRO A 27 -33.31 12.28 18.30
N GLU A 28 -34.21 12.28 19.28
CA GLU A 28 -35.53 11.63 19.16
C GLU A 28 -36.47 12.44 18.26
N GLY A 29 -36.35 12.19 16.95
CA GLY A 29 -37.12 12.88 15.91
C GLY A 29 -36.22 13.68 14.97
N ARG A 30 -36.80 14.68 14.30
CA ARG A 30 -36.06 15.55 13.38
C ARG A 30 -35.52 16.77 14.13
N PRO A 31 -34.19 16.92 14.32
CA PRO A 31 -33.61 18.05 15.05
C PRO A 31 -33.75 19.35 14.26
N THR A 32 -33.75 20.46 14.98
CA THR A 32 -33.76 21.81 14.41
C THR A 32 -32.33 22.30 14.24
N VAL A 33 -31.91 22.55 13.00
CA VAL A 33 -30.60 23.15 12.71
C VAL A 33 -30.62 24.63 13.10
N ILE A 34 -29.76 25.01 14.05
CA ILE A 34 -29.55 26.38 14.52
C ILE A 34 -28.52 27.09 13.64
N SER A 35 -27.48 26.38 13.19
CA SER A 35 -26.53 26.84 12.17
C SER A 35 -26.13 25.69 11.25
N PRO A 36 -26.12 25.90 9.91
CA PRO A 36 -25.65 24.90 8.95
C PRO A 36 -24.13 24.73 8.94
N PHE A 37 -23.39 25.58 9.67
CA PHE A 37 -21.96 25.46 9.88
C PHE A 37 -21.66 24.99 11.32
N PRO A 38 -20.61 24.18 11.53
CA PRO A 38 -20.13 23.85 12.87
C PRO A 38 -19.57 25.10 13.57
N PRO A 39 -19.56 25.13 14.92
CA PRO A 39 -18.93 26.23 15.65
C PRO A 39 -17.41 26.20 15.48
N GLY A 40 -16.84 27.28 14.95
CA GLY A 40 -15.38 27.44 14.86
C GLY A 40 -14.72 27.53 16.25
N PRO A 41 -13.39 27.33 16.34
CA PRO A 41 -12.66 27.32 17.61
C PRO A 41 -12.66 28.70 18.28
N SER A 42 -13.63 28.95 19.16
CA SER A 42 -13.78 30.22 19.86
C SER A 42 -12.78 30.37 21.00
N GLN A 43 -11.92 31.38 20.93
CA GLN A 43 -11.06 31.78 22.05
C GLN A 43 -11.89 32.14 23.29
N SER A 44 -11.41 31.72 24.46
CA SER A 44 -12.13 31.87 25.73
C SER A 44 -12.07 33.30 26.29
N TYR A 45 -13.09 34.12 25.98
CA TYR A 45 -13.31 35.40 26.67
C TYR A 45 -14.25 35.25 27.87
N THR A 46 -13.66 35.18 29.07
CA THR A 46 -14.39 35.10 30.34
C THR A 46 -15.15 36.40 30.60
N THR A 47 -16.49 36.36 30.65
CA THR A 47 -17.31 37.44 31.22
C THR A 47 -18.36 36.87 32.17
N SER A 48 -18.20 37.12 33.46
CA SER A 48 -19.08 36.60 34.52
C SER A 48 -20.32 37.49 34.74
N VAL A 49 -21.52 36.91 34.66
CA VAL A 49 -22.77 37.55 35.10
C VAL A 49 -23.51 36.61 36.06
N THR A 50 -23.56 36.99 37.34
CA THR A 50 -24.27 36.26 38.39
C THR A 50 -25.74 36.67 38.44
N SER A 51 -26.66 35.71 38.42
CA SER A 51 -28.03 35.89 38.92
C SER A 51 -28.54 34.60 39.58
N THR A 52 -29.52 34.71 40.47
CA THR A 52 -29.74 33.71 41.54
C THR A 52 -31.19 33.27 41.72
N SER A 53 -31.32 32.07 42.29
CA SER A 53 -32.34 31.62 43.26
C SER A 53 -33.61 30.87 42.82
N THR A 54 -33.88 29.81 43.61
CA THR A 54 -35.19 29.26 44.06
C THR A 54 -36.16 28.59 43.09
N SER A 55 -36.06 27.25 43.01
CA SER A 55 -37.00 26.28 43.63
C SER A 55 -38.51 26.55 43.60
N THR A 56 -39.25 25.59 43.02
CA THR A 56 -40.41 24.97 43.71
C THR A 56 -40.63 23.52 43.28
N GLN A 57 -41.10 22.68 44.21
CA GLN A 57 -41.51 21.28 43.94
C GLN A 57 -42.97 21.22 43.46
N THR A 58 -43.34 20.17 42.73
CA THR A 58 -44.63 19.48 42.91
C THR A 58 -44.47 18.02 42.49
N SER A 59 -44.63 17.09 43.43
CA SER A 59 -44.71 15.65 43.17
C SER A 59 -46.17 15.22 43.02
N ILE A 60 -46.45 14.23 42.16
CA ILE A 60 -47.56 13.27 42.34
C ILE A 60 -47.29 12.02 41.49
N THR A 61 -47.56 10.85 42.07
CA THR A 61 -47.41 9.52 41.45
C THR A 61 -48.71 9.08 40.79
N PHE A 62 -48.65 8.30 39.70
CA PHE A 62 -49.69 7.29 39.42
C PHE A 62 -49.11 6.03 38.76
N THR A 63 -49.81 4.91 38.93
CA THR A 63 -49.33 3.55 38.67
C THR A 63 -50.06 2.84 37.52
N SER A 64 -49.41 1.82 36.98
CA SER A 64 -49.93 0.91 35.94
C SER A 64 -51.19 0.15 36.36
N THR A 65 -52.09 -0.11 35.41
CA THR A 65 -53.02 -1.26 35.38
C THR A 65 -53.19 -1.75 33.94
N SER A 66 -53.51 -3.04 33.77
CA SER A 66 -53.63 -3.71 32.46
C SER A 66 -54.96 -4.48 32.32
N THR A 67 -55.36 -4.80 31.09
CA THR A 67 -56.23 -5.95 30.75
C THR A 67 -56.21 -6.22 29.23
N GLY A 68 -56.24 -7.50 28.83
CA GLY A 68 -56.41 -7.94 27.42
C GLY A 68 -57.89 -8.10 27.00
N PRO A 69 -58.27 -8.87 25.95
CA PRO A 69 -57.75 -10.25 25.71
C PRO A 69 -57.72 -10.81 24.24
N THR A 70 -57.05 -11.96 24.04
CA THR A 70 -57.33 -13.09 23.08
C THR A 70 -57.38 -12.89 21.54
N VAL A 71 -57.12 -13.87 20.63
CA VAL A 71 -56.24 -15.09 20.58
C VAL A 71 -56.27 -15.72 19.15
N THR A 72 -55.39 -16.71 18.85
CA THR A 72 -55.19 -17.49 17.57
C THR A 72 -54.28 -16.83 16.51
N GLY A 73 -53.43 -17.55 15.74
CA GLY A 73 -53.15 -19.00 15.68
C GLY A 73 -51.79 -19.38 15.02
N ILE A 74 -51.44 -20.67 15.07
CA ILE A 74 -50.17 -21.39 14.74
C ILE A 74 -50.35 -22.17 13.38
N PRO A 75 -49.35 -22.63 12.56
CA PRO A 75 -47.94 -23.04 12.81
C PRO A 75 -46.83 -22.61 11.79
N THR A 76 -45.61 -23.14 12.02
CA THR A 76 -44.39 -23.18 11.17
C THR A 76 -44.47 -24.14 9.96
N PRO A 77 -43.44 -24.10 9.08
CA PRO A 77 -42.94 -25.29 8.37
C PRO A 77 -41.43 -25.57 8.60
N SER A 78 -40.96 -26.77 8.21
CA SER A 78 -39.54 -27.18 8.18
C SER A 78 -39.34 -28.26 7.11
N VAL A 79 -38.34 -28.14 6.23
CA VAL A 79 -37.94 -29.13 5.19
C VAL A 79 -36.42 -29.04 4.94
N PRO A 80 -35.68 -30.14 4.70
CA PRO A 80 -34.21 -30.15 4.60
C PRO A 80 -33.66 -30.11 3.14
N VAL A 81 -32.34 -29.99 3.03
CA VAL A 81 -31.56 -30.05 1.77
C VAL A 81 -31.31 -31.50 1.32
N THR A 82 -31.35 -31.76 0.00
CA THR A 82 -30.89 -33.00 -0.65
C THR A 82 -30.22 -32.72 -1.99
N THR A 83 -29.14 -33.44 -2.31
CA THR A 83 -28.30 -33.26 -3.52
C THR A 83 -28.69 -34.17 -4.71
N PRO A 84 -28.36 -33.77 -5.95
CA PRO A 84 -28.23 -34.66 -7.12
C PRO A 84 -26.77 -34.80 -7.63
N PRO A 85 -26.43 -35.81 -8.47
CA PRO A 85 -25.02 -36.20 -8.76
C PRO A 85 -24.50 -35.94 -10.19
N HIS A 86 -23.22 -36.26 -10.42
CA HIS A 86 -22.45 -36.18 -11.69
C HIS A 86 -23.04 -36.96 -12.89
N THR A 87 -22.72 -36.52 -14.13
CA THR A 87 -22.01 -37.27 -15.22
C THR A 87 -21.94 -36.40 -16.51
N THR A 88 -20.79 -35.81 -16.90
CA THR A 88 -19.66 -36.30 -17.76
C THR A 88 -19.81 -36.26 -19.30
N LEU A 89 -18.82 -35.61 -19.94
CA LEU A 89 -18.04 -36.01 -21.14
C LEU A 89 -18.41 -35.61 -22.61
N THR A 90 -17.41 -35.01 -23.27
CA THR A 90 -16.92 -35.14 -24.69
C THR A 90 -17.61 -34.49 -25.91
N THR A 91 -16.94 -33.47 -26.49
CA THR A 91 -16.42 -33.32 -27.90
C THR A 91 -17.38 -33.48 -29.14
N VAL A 92 -17.13 -32.99 -30.37
CA VAL A 92 -15.92 -32.43 -31.05
C VAL A 92 -16.29 -31.48 -32.25
N THR A 93 -15.62 -30.33 -32.34
CA THR A 93 -14.88 -29.73 -33.50
C THR A 93 -15.47 -29.51 -34.94
N THR A 94 -15.46 -28.23 -35.36
CA THR A 94 -15.31 -27.60 -36.74
C THR A 94 -16.35 -27.66 -37.88
N ARG A 95 -16.67 -26.45 -38.44
CA ARG A 95 -16.39 -25.87 -39.81
C ARG A 95 -16.34 -26.79 -41.06
N PRO A 96 -16.64 -26.32 -42.31
CA PRO A 96 -16.26 -24.99 -42.84
C PRO A 96 -17.19 -24.24 -43.87
N THR A 97 -16.79 -22.99 -44.17
CA THR A 97 -16.88 -22.07 -45.36
C THR A 97 -17.54 -22.54 -46.70
N SER A 98 -17.96 -21.68 -47.67
CA SER A 98 -17.35 -20.41 -48.16
C SER A 98 -18.19 -19.52 -49.14
N THR A 99 -18.08 -18.18 -49.01
CA THR A 99 -17.90 -17.09 -50.04
C THR A 99 -18.84 -16.82 -51.26
N ALA A 100 -19.04 -15.50 -51.52
CA ALA A 100 -19.26 -14.78 -52.81
C ALA A 100 -20.68 -14.80 -53.46
N ASP A 101 -21.15 -13.80 -54.23
CA ASP A 101 -20.57 -12.50 -54.66
C ASP A 101 -21.61 -11.37 -54.99
N SER A 102 -21.11 -10.12 -55.06
CA SER A 102 -21.57 -8.83 -55.65
C SER A 102 -22.90 -8.68 -56.46
N THR A 103 -23.64 -7.56 -56.27
CA THR A 103 -23.81 -6.45 -57.27
C THR A 103 -24.75 -5.28 -56.88
N THR A 104 -24.56 -4.12 -57.55
CA THR A 104 -25.02 -2.74 -57.25
C THR A 104 -26.19 -2.23 -58.14
N ILE A 105 -26.98 -1.19 -57.73
CA ILE A 105 -27.34 0.06 -58.51
C ILE A 105 -28.55 0.89 -57.95
N SER A 106 -28.56 2.20 -58.25
CA SER A 106 -29.33 3.36 -57.72
C SER A 106 -30.53 3.86 -58.59
N SER A 107 -31.46 4.70 -58.06
CA SER A 107 -32.12 5.88 -58.75
C SER A 107 -33.15 6.66 -57.87
N THR A 108 -33.73 7.80 -58.34
CA THR A 108 -34.26 8.93 -57.51
C THR A 108 -35.43 9.81 -58.11
N VAL A 109 -35.87 10.87 -57.37
CA VAL A 109 -36.44 12.24 -57.77
C VAL A 109 -37.99 12.59 -57.67
N VAL A 110 -38.29 13.88 -57.30
CA VAL A 110 -39.45 14.87 -57.52
C VAL A 110 -40.65 15.15 -56.53
N ASP A 111 -41.24 16.39 -56.60
CA ASP A 111 -42.17 17.17 -55.67
C ASP A 111 -43.15 18.14 -56.50
N PRO A 112 -43.84 19.30 -56.12
CA PRO A 112 -44.08 20.14 -54.89
C PRO A 112 -45.47 20.92 -54.65
N SER A 113 -45.57 21.78 -53.59
CA SER A 113 -46.38 23.06 -53.40
C SER A 113 -47.91 23.03 -52.98
N SER A 114 -48.63 24.07 -52.42
CA SER A 114 -48.39 25.32 -51.60
C SER A 114 -49.70 26.08 -51.15
N SER A 115 -49.62 27.18 -50.33
CA SER A 115 -50.64 28.29 -50.06
C SER A 115 -51.83 28.06 -49.07
N SER A 116 -52.65 28.99 -48.47
CA SER A 116 -52.72 30.46 -48.09
C SER A 116 -54.14 30.80 -47.46
N THR A 117 -54.61 31.87 -46.74
CA THR A 117 -54.18 33.13 -46.01
C THR A 117 -55.38 33.82 -45.22
N ILE A 118 -55.19 34.96 -44.48
CA ILE A 118 -56.16 36.00 -43.91
C ILE A 118 -56.60 35.94 -42.40
N VAL A 119 -56.63 37.10 -41.67
CA VAL A 119 -56.86 37.27 -40.18
C VAL A 119 -57.51 38.66 -39.77
N PRO A 120 -58.33 38.77 -38.69
CA PRO A 120 -58.87 40.05 -38.09
C PRO A 120 -58.77 40.24 -36.52
N ASP A 121 -59.34 41.33 -35.95
CA ASP A 121 -59.34 41.79 -34.50
C ASP A 121 -60.68 42.55 -34.14
N PRO A 122 -61.24 42.62 -32.88
CA PRO A 122 -60.98 43.72 -31.88
C PRO A 122 -61.32 43.54 -30.34
N SER A 123 -60.38 43.93 -29.44
CA SER A 123 -60.55 44.84 -28.24
C SER A 123 -61.26 44.52 -26.87
N THR A 124 -60.81 45.25 -25.81
CA THR A 124 -61.43 45.67 -24.49
C THR A 124 -61.28 44.87 -23.15
N ASP A 125 -61.34 45.60 -22.00
CA ASP A 125 -61.10 45.24 -20.56
C ASP A 125 -62.02 46.07 -19.60
N PRO A 126 -62.48 45.52 -18.44
CA PRO A 126 -62.22 46.12 -17.08
C PRO A 126 -62.18 45.09 -15.90
N GLY A 127 -61.82 45.38 -14.63
CA GLY A 127 -61.33 46.60 -13.93
C GLY A 127 -61.57 46.60 -12.39
N THR A 128 -61.10 47.63 -11.64
CA THR A 128 -61.26 47.96 -10.17
C THR A 128 -60.48 47.11 -9.13
N SER A 129 -59.71 47.60 -8.11
CA SER A 129 -59.50 48.87 -7.36
C SER A 129 -60.43 49.10 -6.13
N GLN A 130 -60.10 49.79 -5.00
CA GLN A 130 -59.13 50.84 -4.59
C GLN A 130 -58.95 50.81 -3.02
N PRO A 131 -58.46 51.83 -2.23
CA PRO A 131 -57.68 53.08 -2.46
C PRO A 131 -56.33 53.13 -1.66
N GLY A 132 -55.49 54.18 -1.63
CA GLY A 132 -55.58 55.57 -2.13
C GLY A 132 -54.22 56.32 -2.13
N THR A 133 -54.21 57.65 -2.33
CA THR A 133 -53.09 58.41 -2.94
C THR A 133 -52.72 59.75 -2.27
N SER A 134 -51.43 60.15 -2.32
CA SER A 134 -51.01 61.58 -2.47
C SER A 134 -49.49 61.77 -2.71
N GLU A 135 -49.11 62.54 -3.74
CA GLU A 135 -47.78 63.14 -3.97
C GLU A 135 -47.81 64.66 -3.62
N PRO A 136 -46.96 65.58 -4.17
CA PRO A 136 -45.56 65.53 -4.64
C PRO A 136 -44.68 66.70 -4.08
N SER A 137 -43.39 66.78 -4.44
CA SER A 137 -42.64 68.06 -4.59
C SER A 137 -41.29 67.89 -5.31
N THR A 138 -40.87 68.90 -6.08
CA THR A 138 -39.67 68.89 -6.96
C THR A 138 -39.00 70.27 -7.08
N SER A 139 -37.66 70.37 -7.05
CA SER A 139 -36.88 71.42 -7.76
C SER A 139 -35.35 71.26 -7.64
N GLU A 140 -34.64 71.52 -8.75
CA GLU A 140 -33.18 71.79 -8.87
C GLU A 140 -32.88 73.30 -8.52
N PRO A 141 -31.77 74.02 -8.93
CA PRO A 141 -30.57 73.68 -9.76
C PRO A 141 -29.19 74.35 -9.44
N THR A 142 -28.14 73.96 -10.19
CA THR A 142 -26.87 74.70 -10.53
C THR A 142 -25.86 75.10 -9.41
N SER A 143 -24.52 75.24 -9.61
CA SER A 143 -23.57 74.87 -10.70
C SER A 143 -22.07 75.07 -10.34
N THR A 144 -21.15 74.46 -11.13
CA THR A 144 -19.75 74.88 -11.50
C THR A 144 -18.52 74.79 -10.54
N ALA A 145 -17.34 74.52 -11.16
CA ALA A 145 -15.94 74.86 -10.78
C ALA A 145 -15.17 73.99 -9.73
N THR A 146 -13.90 73.51 -9.90
CA THR A 146 -12.93 73.41 -11.04
C THR A 146 -11.81 72.34 -10.76
N GLU A 147 -11.15 71.84 -11.82
CA GLU A 147 -9.77 71.22 -11.91
C GLU A 147 -8.62 72.13 -11.37
N PRO A 148 -7.30 71.75 -11.34
CA PRO A 148 -6.57 70.54 -11.81
C PRO A 148 -5.65 69.87 -10.73
N GLY A 149 -4.74 68.90 -10.96
CA GLY A 149 -4.47 68.01 -12.13
C GLY A 149 -2.97 67.74 -12.44
N THR A 150 -2.58 66.45 -12.61
CA THR A 150 -1.35 65.87 -13.26
C THR A 150 0.10 66.17 -12.81
N SER A 151 0.93 65.12 -12.62
CA SER A 151 2.21 64.92 -13.35
C SER A 151 2.90 63.53 -13.11
N HIS A 152 3.81 63.17 -14.01
CA HIS A 152 4.75 62.01 -14.06
C HIS A 152 6.19 62.60 -14.07
N PRO A 153 7.35 61.86 -14.20
CA PRO A 153 7.61 60.41 -14.26
C PRO A 153 8.83 59.96 -13.39
N GLY A 154 9.38 58.77 -13.66
CA GLY A 154 10.81 58.42 -13.45
C GLY A 154 11.10 57.51 -12.24
N THR A 155 11.46 56.23 -12.36
CA THR A 155 12.68 55.57 -12.93
C THR A 155 13.95 55.69 -12.09
N SER A 156 14.60 54.53 -11.90
CA SER A 156 16.03 54.28 -11.60
C SER A 156 16.37 53.75 -10.21
N SER A 157 16.99 52.56 -10.23
CA SER A 157 18.15 52.13 -9.43
C SER A 157 18.08 52.08 -7.89
N GLU A 158 18.22 50.85 -7.40
CA GLU A 158 19.19 50.38 -6.38
C GLU A 158 20.48 51.24 -6.23
N PRO A 159 21.35 51.10 -5.17
CA PRO A 159 21.48 49.88 -4.34
C PRO A 159 21.88 50.05 -2.85
N SER A 160 21.90 48.89 -2.17
CA SER A 160 22.94 48.42 -1.22
C SER A 160 23.28 49.13 0.11
N THR A 161 23.37 48.25 1.12
CA THR A 161 24.42 48.11 2.17
C THR A 161 24.45 48.98 3.43
N SER A 162 24.49 48.23 4.56
CA SER A 162 25.28 48.44 5.79
C SER A 162 25.05 49.66 6.71
N GLU A 163 24.61 49.38 7.95
CA GLU A 163 25.46 49.32 9.17
C GLU A 163 26.77 50.18 9.19
N PRO A 164 27.19 50.79 10.33
CA PRO A 164 27.01 50.23 11.69
C PRO A 164 26.87 51.22 12.88
N SER A 165 26.88 50.65 14.10
CA SER A 165 27.47 51.19 15.36
C SER A 165 26.68 52.14 16.28
N THR A 166 26.01 51.50 17.25
CA THR A 166 25.87 51.82 18.70
C THR A 166 26.58 53.05 19.33
N ALA A 167 25.84 53.77 20.18
CA ALA A 167 26.33 54.46 21.41
C ALA A 167 25.16 54.72 22.40
N THR A 168 25.42 54.94 23.70
CA THR A 168 24.41 54.76 24.78
C THR A 168 24.43 55.86 25.88
N GLU A 169 23.24 56.37 26.26
CA GLU A 169 22.91 57.12 27.52
C GLU A 169 23.64 58.48 27.78
N PRO A 170 23.32 59.32 28.81
CA PRO A 170 22.48 59.07 30.01
C PRO A 170 21.47 60.15 30.51
N GLY A 171 20.55 59.76 31.42
CA GLY A 171 20.53 60.42 32.76
C GLY A 171 19.21 60.81 33.51
N THR A 172 19.16 60.45 34.81
CA THR A 172 18.42 61.08 35.96
C THR A 172 16.87 60.93 36.03
N SER A 173 16.14 60.97 37.17
CA SER A 173 16.41 61.23 38.62
C SER A 173 15.34 60.61 39.59
N GLN A 174 15.58 60.65 40.91
CA GLN A 174 14.66 60.34 42.05
C GLN A 174 14.27 61.65 42.83
N PRO A 175 13.52 61.70 43.99
CA PRO A 175 13.07 60.65 44.95
C PRO A 175 11.61 60.75 45.51
N GLY A 176 11.18 59.86 46.44
CA GLY A 176 9.97 60.04 47.29
C GLY A 176 9.57 58.90 48.26
N THR A 177 9.61 59.17 49.58
CA THR A 177 9.36 58.32 50.79
C THR A 177 7.93 57.70 50.94
N THR A 178 7.59 56.72 51.81
CA THR A 178 8.00 56.45 53.24
C THR A 178 7.63 55.01 53.76
N GLU A 179 8.11 54.66 54.96
CA GLU A 179 8.10 53.37 55.74
C GLU A 179 6.91 53.25 56.78
N PRO A 180 6.85 52.42 57.90
CA PRO A 180 7.72 51.34 58.48
C PRO A 180 7.05 50.07 59.14
N GLY A 181 7.87 49.10 59.61
CA GLY A 181 7.66 48.26 60.83
C GLY A 181 7.90 46.72 60.71
N THR A 182 8.96 46.07 61.25
CA THR A 182 9.33 45.68 62.66
C THR A 182 8.41 44.63 63.36
N SER A 183 8.89 43.60 64.12
CA SER A 183 10.24 43.08 64.44
C SER A 183 10.23 41.77 65.29
N GLU A 184 11.13 40.80 65.00
CA GLU A 184 12.04 39.99 65.90
C GLU A 184 11.61 39.46 67.32
N PRO A 185 12.45 38.76 68.15
CA PRO A 185 13.79 38.12 67.97
C PRO A 185 13.74 36.57 68.35
N THR A 186 14.67 35.79 68.96
CA THR A 186 15.97 35.99 69.68
C THR A 186 16.78 34.67 69.89
N SER A 187 18.13 34.70 69.73
CA SER A 187 19.22 34.10 70.57
C SER A 187 19.28 32.58 70.94
N THR A 188 20.44 31.91 71.07
CA THR A 188 21.91 32.23 71.13
C THR A 188 22.72 30.91 70.92
N ALA A 189 24.06 30.76 70.75
CA ALA A 189 25.30 31.59 70.71
C ALA A 189 26.33 30.84 69.78
N SER A 190 27.67 30.98 69.71
CA SER A 190 28.74 31.71 70.45
C SER A 190 30.01 31.83 69.56
N ASP A 191 31.12 32.40 70.07
CA ASP A 191 32.41 32.69 69.38
C ASP A 191 33.63 32.30 70.29
N PRO A 192 34.96 32.39 69.95
CA PRO A 192 35.67 33.02 68.79
C PRO A 192 36.81 32.14 68.14
N SER A 193 37.82 32.57 67.34
CA SER A 193 38.40 33.91 67.00
C SER A 193 39.29 33.99 65.72
N THR A 194 39.31 35.17 65.07
CA THR A 194 40.45 35.90 64.42
C THR A 194 41.22 35.39 63.16
N SER A 195 40.76 35.87 61.98
CA SER A 195 41.45 36.77 61.01
C SER A 195 42.77 36.44 60.24
N GLN A 196 42.62 36.17 58.92
CA GLN A 196 43.32 36.70 57.70
C GLN A 196 44.87 36.73 57.54
N PRO A 197 45.42 36.86 56.29
CA PRO A 197 44.82 36.72 54.94
C PRO A 197 45.58 35.78 53.96
N GLY A 198 44.93 35.36 52.86
CA GLY A 198 45.56 34.65 51.74
C GLY A 198 44.61 34.46 50.54
N THR A 199 45.13 34.42 49.31
CA THR A 199 44.35 34.43 48.05
C THR A 199 44.18 33.05 47.41
N SER A 200 42.95 32.70 47.00
CA SER A 200 42.64 32.07 45.69
C SER A 200 41.12 31.86 45.50
N GLU A 201 40.65 32.17 44.29
CA GLU A 201 39.37 31.76 43.68
C GLU A 201 39.64 30.56 42.72
N PRO A 202 38.68 29.89 42.03
CA PRO A 202 37.49 30.47 41.38
C PRO A 202 36.19 29.64 41.37
N THR A 203 35.19 30.16 40.67
CA THR A 203 33.87 29.58 40.36
C THR A 203 33.86 28.82 39.00
N SER A 204 32.72 28.24 38.62
CA SER A 204 32.46 27.49 37.38
C SER A 204 32.22 28.34 36.13
N THR A 205 32.57 27.82 34.93
CA THR A 205 31.77 27.73 33.66
C THR A 205 32.71 27.33 32.49
N ALA A 206 32.18 26.78 31.39
CA ALA A 206 32.93 26.12 30.31
C ALA A 206 33.51 27.05 29.20
N THR A 207 34.51 26.56 28.46
CA THR A 207 34.81 26.83 27.03
C THR A 207 35.84 25.79 26.48
N GLU A 208 35.73 25.49 25.18
CA GLU A 208 36.65 24.83 24.21
C GLU A 208 38.19 25.11 24.36
N PRO A 209 39.11 24.44 23.61
CA PRO A 209 39.26 22.99 23.31
C PRO A 209 40.75 22.52 23.32
N GLY A 210 41.07 21.29 22.87
CA GLY A 210 42.31 21.05 22.07
C GLY A 210 43.38 20.03 22.54
N THR A 211 43.58 19.01 21.69
CA THR A 211 44.87 18.34 21.31
C THR A 211 45.80 17.60 22.30
N SER A 212 46.09 16.34 21.91
CA SER A 212 47.36 15.58 22.02
C SER A 212 47.80 14.85 23.32
N GLU A 213 48.36 13.65 23.07
CA GLU A 213 48.96 12.61 23.95
C GLU A 213 50.26 13.06 24.69
N PRO A 214 50.98 12.26 25.54
CA PRO A 214 50.96 10.77 25.68
C PRO A 214 51.25 10.09 27.05
N THR A 215 51.25 8.73 27.01
CA THR A 215 52.07 7.75 27.79
C THR A 215 51.78 7.38 29.27
N SER A 216 51.09 6.23 29.44
CA SER A 216 51.55 4.96 30.08
C SER A 216 51.91 4.78 31.59
N THR A 217 51.40 3.67 32.17
CA THR A 217 51.88 2.86 33.34
C THR A 217 51.90 3.49 34.76
N ALA A 218 51.55 2.84 35.88
CA ALA A 218 50.94 1.52 36.23
C ALA A 218 50.46 1.59 37.75
N THR A 219 50.09 0.58 38.57
CA THR A 219 50.22 -0.91 38.62
C THR A 219 49.27 -1.53 39.69
N GLU A 220 49.09 -2.87 39.66
CA GLU A 220 48.83 -3.87 40.76
C GLU A 220 48.63 -3.44 42.24
N PRO A 221 47.75 -4.11 43.03
CA PRO A 221 47.99 -5.51 43.47
C PRO A 221 46.77 -6.48 43.60
N GLY A 222 47.01 -7.78 43.33
CA GLY A 222 46.11 -8.95 43.57
C GLY A 222 45.89 -9.37 45.05
N THR A 223 45.59 -10.63 45.43
CA THR A 223 45.68 -11.96 44.76
C THR A 223 44.79 -13.03 45.46
N SER A 224 44.38 -14.11 44.77
CA SER A 224 44.31 -15.50 45.31
C SER A 224 43.92 -16.55 44.25
N GLU A 225 44.42 -17.78 44.41
CA GLU A 225 44.24 -19.00 43.59
C GLU A 225 43.58 -20.13 44.46
N PRO A 226 43.22 -21.38 44.03
CA PRO A 226 43.94 -22.24 43.05
C PRO A 226 43.13 -23.27 42.18
N THR A 227 43.86 -24.01 41.30
CA THR A 227 43.56 -25.37 40.73
C THR A 227 42.36 -25.57 39.76
N SER A 228 42.40 -26.47 38.76
CA SER A 228 43.43 -27.43 38.29
C SER A 228 43.29 -27.84 36.79
N THR A 229 44.39 -28.27 36.18
CA THR A 229 44.59 -28.87 34.82
C THR A 229 43.99 -30.29 34.69
N ALA A 230 43.90 -31.01 33.54
CA ALA A 230 44.32 -30.87 32.13
C ALA A 230 43.33 -31.68 31.22
N THR A 231 43.51 -32.10 29.94
CA THR A 231 44.67 -32.26 29.01
C THR A 231 44.17 -32.46 27.56
N GLU A 232 44.99 -32.16 26.55
CA GLU A 232 45.09 -32.88 25.24
C GLU A 232 46.52 -32.66 24.65
N PRO A 233 47.11 -33.61 23.88
CA PRO A 233 48.44 -33.48 23.26
C PRO A 233 48.40 -33.18 21.73
N GLY A 234 49.44 -32.68 21.05
CA GLY A 234 50.75 -32.19 21.51
C GLY A 234 51.82 -32.25 20.38
N THR A 235 52.92 -31.47 20.53
CA THR A 235 54.22 -31.54 19.79
C THR A 235 54.26 -31.29 18.26
N SER A 236 55.30 -30.67 17.66
CA SER A 236 56.43 -29.86 18.16
C SER A 236 57.31 -29.26 17.03
N GLU A 237 57.64 -27.95 17.13
CA GLU A 237 58.97 -27.29 16.90
C GLU A 237 59.83 -27.55 15.59
N PRO A 238 60.97 -26.85 15.36
CA PRO A 238 61.14 -25.38 15.21
C PRO A 238 62.13 -24.95 14.09
N THR A 239 62.24 -23.65 13.73
CA THR A 239 63.55 -22.94 13.50
C THR A 239 63.47 -21.40 13.33
N SER A 240 63.72 -20.66 14.42
CA SER A 240 64.59 -19.46 14.58
C SER A 240 64.87 -18.39 13.45
N THR A 241 64.62 -17.11 13.80
CA THR A 241 65.36 -15.83 13.41
C THR A 241 65.33 -15.33 11.94
N ALA A 242 65.25 -14.03 11.58
CA ALA A 242 65.44 -12.73 12.26
C ALA A 242 65.04 -11.50 11.37
N THR A 243 64.73 -10.36 12.02
CA THR A 243 64.84 -8.94 11.56
C THR A 243 63.98 -8.36 10.40
N GLU A 244 63.11 -7.41 10.79
CA GLU A 244 62.78 -6.12 10.11
C GLU A 244 64.06 -5.28 9.75
N PRO A 245 64.02 -4.19 8.93
CA PRO A 245 62.85 -3.34 8.60
C PRO A 245 62.62 -2.95 7.12
N GLY A 246 61.43 -2.43 6.82
CA GLY A 246 61.09 -1.80 5.51
C GLY A 246 61.09 -0.26 5.49
N THR A 247 60.76 0.34 4.33
CA THR A 247 60.34 1.76 4.18
C THR A 247 59.76 2.11 2.79
N SER A 248 58.93 3.16 2.75
CA SER A 248 58.63 4.11 1.64
C SER A 248 57.97 3.66 0.32
N GLU A 249 56.75 4.21 0.11
CA GLU A 249 56.17 4.84 -1.10
C GLU A 249 57.18 5.51 -2.08
N PRO A 250 56.86 5.75 -3.40
CA PRO A 250 55.76 6.65 -3.81
C PRO A 250 55.08 6.42 -5.19
N THR A 251 54.36 7.46 -5.63
CA THR A 251 53.33 7.59 -6.69
C THR A 251 53.79 7.71 -8.15
N SER A 252 52.79 7.63 -9.05
CA SER A 252 52.64 8.35 -10.35
C SER A 252 53.01 7.70 -11.71
N THR A 253 51.95 7.31 -12.44
CA THR A 253 51.53 7.88 -13.76
C THR A 253 52.20 7.50 -15.11
N ALA A 254 51.37 6.87 -15.97
CA ALA A 254 51.21 6.99 -17.44
C ALA A 254 52.03 6.18 -18.49
N THR A 255 51.30 5.86 -19.58
CA THR A 255 51.68 5.64 -21.01
C THR A 255 51.85 4.20 -21.56
N GLU A 256 50.86 3.75 -22.36
CA GLU A 256 50.89 3.20 -23.75
C GLU A 256 52.25 2.93 -24.47
N PRO A 257 52.36 2.10 -25.56
CA PRO A 257 51.32 1.37 -26.33
C PRO A 257 51.68 -0.09 -26.81
N GLY A 258 50.79 -0.75 -27.61
CA GLY A 258 51.24 -1.40 -28.87
C GLY A 258 50.94 -2.90 -29.20
N THR A 259 49.84 -3.17 -29.92
CA THR A 259 49.64 -4.12 -31.08
C THR A 259 50.39 -5.48 -31.22
N SER A 260 49.65 -6.59 -31.49
CA SER A 260 49.63 -7.38 -32.77
C SER A 260 49.21 -8.88 -32.64
N GLU A 261 48.72 -9.51 -33.74
CA GLU A 261 48.23 -10.91 -33.84
C GLU A 261 49.32 -12.00 -33.92
N PRO A 262 48.94 -13.30 -33.98
CA PRO A 262 49.01 -14.01 -35.28
C PRO A 262 47.84 -14.97 -35.64
N THR A 263 47.77 -15.37 -36.91
CA THR A 263 46.64 -16.06 -37.59
C THR A 263 46.95 -17.52 -38.04
N SER A 264 45.91 -18.34 -38.36
CA SER A 264 45.82 -19.44 -39.40
C SER A 264 45.25 -20.82 -38.97
N THR A 265 44.80 -21.78 -39.81
CA THR A 265 43.89 -21.85 -41.02
C THR A 265 43.56 -23.35 -41.34
N ALA A 266 42.37 -23.67 -41.95
CA ALA A 266 42.04 -24.89 -42.77
C ALA A 266 41.79 -26.27 -42.07
N THR A 267 40.97 -27.25 -42.54
CA THR A 267 39.95 -27.41 -43.64
C THR A 267 38.93 -28.55 -43.34
N GLU A 268 37.73 -28.51 -43.94
CA GLU A 268 36.64 -29.55 -44.02
C GLU A 268 36.91 -30.71 -45.03
N PRO A 269 36.17 -31.87 -45.02
CA PRO A 269 35.11 -32.11 -46.05
C PRO A 269 33.97 -33.15 -45.79
N GLY A 270 32.70 -32.72 -45.72
CA GLY A 270 31.63 -32.89 -46.78
C GLY A 270 30.97 -34.23 -47.24
N THR A 271 29.61 -34.27 -47.14
CA THR A 271 28.55 -34.59 -48.18
C THR A 271 28.00 -36.00 -48.57
N SER A 272 26.65 -36.09 -48.69
CA SER A 272 25.77 -36.67 -49.77
C SER A 272 24.77 -37.86 -49.52
N GLU A 273 23.63 -37.86 -50.26
CA GLU A 273 22.43 -38.76 -50.23
C GLU A 273 22.39 -39.85 -51.38
N PRO A 274 21.27 -40.45 -51.92
CA PRO A 274 19.82 -40.63 -51.54
C PRO A 274 19.35 -42.15 -51.65
N THR A 275 18.13 -42.69 -51.99
CA THR A 275 16.83 -42.25 -52.59
C THR A 275 15.67 -43.30 -52.43
N SER A 276 14.39 -42.86 -52.36
CA SER A 276 13.09 -43.51 -52.79
C SER A 276 12.67 -44.93 -52.26
N THR A 277 11.40 -45.45 -52.29
CA THR A 277 10.20 -45.24 -53.16
C THR A 277 8.84 -45.63 -52.48
N ALA A 278 7.71 -45.12 -53.02
CA ALA A 278 6.29 -45.07 -52.56
C ALA A 278 5.41 -46.36 -52.39
N SER A 279 4.17 -46.18 -51.85
CA SER A 279 2.87 -46.75 -52.36
C SER A 279 1.60 -46.19 -51.66
N GLU A 280 0.43 -46.20 -52.35
CA GLU A 280 -0.95 -45.78 -51.90
C GLU A 280 -1.95 -46.99 -52.07
N PRO A 281 -3.29 -46.97 -51.74
CA PRO A 281 -4.34 -46.23 -52.52
C PRO A 281 -5.72 -45.84 -51.86
N SER A 282 -6.34 -44.72 -52.30
CA SER A 282 -7.80 -44.49 -52.66
C SER A 282 -8.98 -44.84 -51.67
N THR A 283 -10.26 -44.38 -51.77
CA THR A 283 -11.17 -43.98 -52.89
C THR A 283 -12.43 -43.16 -52.45
N GLU A 284 -13.25 -42.64 -53.39
CA GLU A 284 -14.46 -41.74 -53.29
C GLU A 284 -15.79 -42.44 -53.76
N PRO A 285 -16.98 -41.85 -54.13
CA PRO A 285 -17.73 -40.57 -53.83
C PRO A 285 -19.31 -40.65 -53.70
N GLY A 286 -19.99 -39.52 -53.38
CA GLY A 286 -21.38 -39.13 -53.80
C GLY A 286 -22.61 -39.48 -52.91
N THR A 287 -23.86 -38.97 -53.05
CA THR A 287 -24.46 -37.78 -53.76
C THR A 287 -25.98 -37.60 -53.42
N SER A 288 -26.56 -36.37 -53.48
CA SER A 288 -28.03 -36.01 -53.48
C SER A 288 -28.85 -36.27 -52.17
N THR A 289 -30.04 -35.69 -51.87
CA THR A 289 -31.03 -34.83 -52.60
C THR A 289 -31.79 -33.86 -51.64
N GLU A 290 -32.43 -32.81 -52.17
CA GLU A 290 -33.49 -31.96 -51.54
C GLU A 290 -34.86 -32.72 -51.40
N PRO A 291 -36.00 -32.21 -50.83
CA PRO A 291 -36.60 -30.87 -51.07
C PRO A 291 -37.48 -30.18 -49.97
N GLY A 292 -37.74 -28.87 -50.16
CA GLY A 292 -39.06 -28.21 -49.90
C GLY A 292 -39.39 -27.77 -48.46
N THR A 293 -39.72 -26.51 -48.11
CA THR A 293 -40.69 -25.48 -48.57
C THR A 293 -42.08 -25.49 -47.91
N SER A 294 -42.56 -24.26 -47.60
CA SER A 294 -43.95 -23.77 -47.64
C SER A 294 -44.71 -23.45 -46.32
N THR A 295 -44.87 -22.13 -46.11
CA THR A 295 -46.10 -21.38 -45.72
C THR A 295 -46.79 -21.54 -44.34
N GLU A 296 -47.01 -20.35 -43.75
CA GLU A 296 -48.11 -19.89 -42.89
C GLU A 296 -49.51 -20.42 -43.28
N PRO A 297 -50.56 -20.36 -42.41
CA PRO A 297 -51.41 -19.14 -42.42
C PRO A 297 -52.21 -18.77 -41.12
N THR A 298 -52.26 -17.46 -40.78
CA THR A 298 -53.51 -16.66 -40.67
C THR A 298 -54.55 -16.87 -39.54
N GLN A 299 -54.63 -15.87 -38.61
CA GLN A 299 -55.88 -15.15 -38.18
C GLN A 299 -56.97 -15.86 -37.32
N THR A 300 -57.91 -15.21 -36.59
CA THR A 300 -58.16 -13.80 -36.14
C THR A 300 -59.31 -13.74 -35.09
N SER A 301 -59.35 -12.70 -34.22
CA SER A 301 -60.51 -12.20 -33.41
C SER A 301 -61.07 -13.09 -32.27
N THR A 302 -61.75 -12.61 -31.20
CA THR A 302 -62.07 -11.30 -30.56
C THR A 302 -62.55 -11.61 -29.10
N SER A 303 -62.79 -10.72 -28.11
CA SER A 303 -63.30 -9.32 -28.07
C SER A 303 -63.09 -8.64 -26.69
N VAL A 304 -62.91 -7.31 -26.65
CA VAL A 304 -63.62 -6.27 -25.83
C VAL A 304 -63.81 -6.55 -24.30
N VAL A 305 -63.46 -5.67 -23.34
CA VAL A 305 -63.81 -4.22 -23.20
C VAL A 305 -62.70 -3.39 -22.50
N ASP A 306 -62.70 -2.09 -22.77
CA ASP A 306 -62.08 -1.01 -21.96
C ASP A 306 -63.16 -0.31 -21.08
N PRO A 307 -62.84 0.56 -20.09
CA PRO A 307 -63.00 2.00 -20.37
C PRO A 307 -62.05 2.99 -19.62
N THR A 308 -61.28 3.80 -20.38
CA THR A 308 -61.18 5.29 -20.38
C THR A 308 -60.88 6.10 -19.09
N SER A 309 -60.17 7.25 -19.11
CA SER A 309 -59.12 7.82 -19.99
C SER A 309 -58.34 8.90 -19.18
N ASP A 310 -58.21 10.23 -19.35
CA ASP A 310 -58.51 11.31 -20.34
C ASP A 310 -57.82 12.60 -19.76
N GLN A 311 -57.05 13.51 -20.39
CA GLN A 311 -56.28 13.69 -21.64
C GLN A 311 -54.92 14.34 -21.21
N SER A 312 -54.07 15.12 -21.91
CA SER A 312 -53.87 15.71 -23.27
C SER A 312 -52.34 16.01 -23.35
N SER A 313 -51.53 16.00 -24.43
CA SER A 313 -51.60 16.46 -25.84
C SER A 313 -51.55 18.01 -26.03
N THR A 314 -50.81 18.61 -26.99
CA THR A 314 -50.16 18.08 -28.22
C THR A 314 -49.00 18.97 -28.76
N ALA A 315 -48.22 18.45 -29.72
CA ALA A 315 -47.50 19.04 -30.89
C ALA A 315 -47.24 20.58 -30.99
N THR A 316 -46.07 21.10 -31.39
CA THR A 316 -45.18 20.87 -32.57
C THR A 316 -45.63 21.55 -33.88
N SER A 317 -44.97 22.66 -34.29
CA SER A 317 -44.54 22.96 -35.69
C SER A 317 -43.82 24.33 -35.88
N THR A 318 -42.83 24.37 -36.77
CA THR A 318 -42.21 25.57 -37.42
C THR A 318 -43.10 26.07 -38.60
N PRO A 319 -42.75 27.03 -39.52
CA PRO A 319 -41.50 27.79 -39.78
C PRO A 319 -41.69 29.31 -40.14
N GLY A 320 -40.68 30.00 -40.71
CA GLY A 320 -40.94 31.12 -41.64
C GLY A 320 -39.95 32.31 -41.75
N SER A 321 -38.94 32.19 -42.63
CA SER A 321 -38.40 33.17 -43.60
C SER A 321 -38.22 34.69 -43.33
N ASP A 322 -37.02 35.17 -43.70
CA ASP A 322 -36.65 36.55 -44.14
C ASP A 322 -37.57 37.05 -45.31
N PRO A 323 -37.79 38.37 -45.51
CA PRO A 323 -36.87 39.13 -46.37
C PRO A 323 -36.69 40.66 -46.11
N SER A 324 -35.43 41.10 -46.17
CA SER A 324 -34.93 42.28 -46.93
C SER A 324 -35.12 43.74 -46.44
N SER A 325 -33.97 44.40 -46.16
CA SER A 325 -33.59 45.81 -46.49
C SER A 325 -34.35 46.97 -45.77
N THR A 326 -33.74 48.11 -45.40
CA THR A 326 -32.76 48.96 -46.13
C THR A 326 -31.93 49.92 -45.22
N LEU A 327 -30.64 50.14 -45.58
CA LEU A 327 -29.83 51.38 -45.44
C LEU A 327 -29.49 51.88 -43.98
N THR A 328 -28.41 52.62 -43.70
CA THR A 328 -27.62 53.59 -44.52
C THR A 328 -26.15 53.77 -44.02
N SER A 329 -25.23 54.23 -44.89
CA SER A 329 -23.98 55.00 -44.60
C SER A 329 -22.91 54.39 -43.65
N SER A 330 -21.75 53.90 -44.12
CA SER A 330 -20.47 54.62 -44.46
C SER A 330 -19.67 55.12 -43.24
N SER A 331 -18.34 55.06 -43.12
CA SER A 331 -17.21 55.18 -44.10
C SER A 331 -15.91 54.55 -43.51
N THR A 332 -15.12 53.71 -44.21
CA THR A 332 -13.95 54.00 -45.10
C THR A 332 -12.85 54.92 -44.51
N SER A 333 -11.53 54.69 -44.67
CA SER A 333 -10.74 53.60 -45.31
C SER A 333 -9.20 53.80 -45.15
N SER A 334 -8.41 52.94 -45.80
CA SER A 334 -7.09 53.20 -46.45
C SER A 334 -5.80 52.76 -45.70
N ALA A 335 -4.69 52.39 -46.36
CA ALA A 335 -4.43 51.84 -47.71
C ALA A 335 -2.92 51.44 -47.83
N ASP A 336 -2.59 50.42 -48.65
CA ASP A 336 -1.22 50.09 -49.09
C ASP A 336 -0.81 50.92 -50.35
N PRO A 337 0.49 51.15 -50.62
CA PRO A 337 1.06 50.49 -51.81
C PRO A 337 2.58 50.15 -51.81
N SER A 338 2.88 49.05 -52.50
CA SER A 338 4.20 48.58 -52.99
C SER A 338 5.06 49.59 -53.79
N SER A 339 6.40 49.38 -53.80
CA SER A 339 7.30 49.81 -54.89
C SER A 339 8.52 48.87 -55.05
N THR A 340 9.21 48.93 -56.20
CA THR A 340 10.28 48.02 -56.64
C THR A 340 11.59 48.75 -57.01
N LEU A 341 12.74 48.04 -57.13
CA LEU A 341 13.71 48.12 -58.26
C LEU A 341 15.08 47.41 -58.02
N THR A 342 15.30 46.29 -58.73
CA THR A 342 16.48 45.92 -59.56
C THR A 342 17.97 46.19 -59.14
N SER A 343 18.81 45.14 -59.11
CA SER A 343 19.83 44.83 -60.17
C SER A 343 21.26 44.36 -59.72
N SER A 344 21.73 43.29 -60.37
CA SER A 344 23.10 42.98 -60.84
C SER A 344 24.29 42.80 -59.87
N GLY A 345 24.96 41.63 -59.97
CA GLY A 345 26.31 41.40 -59.42
C GLY A 345 26.89 39.99 -59.71
N THR A 346 27.56 39.80 -60.86
CA THR A 346 28.36 38.58 -61.17
C THR A 346 29.41 38.91 -62.23
N PRO A 347 30.66 38.44 -62.12
CA PRO A 347 31.14 37.47 -63.12
C PRO A 347 32.16 36.41 -62.64
N THR A 348 32.10 35.28 -63.34
CA THR A 348 33.02 34.12 -63.48
C THR A 348 34.53 34.27 -63.24
N THR A 349 35.16 33.17 -62.77
CA THR A 349 36.35 32.53 -63.41
C THR A 349 36.39 31.00 -63.19
N SER A 350 37.10 30.29 -64.07
CA SER A 350 37.47 28.84 -64.05
C SER A 350 38.88 28.73 -64.73
N PRO A 351 39.55 27.57 -65.03
CA PRO A 351 39.05 26.21 -65.37
C PRO A 351 39.92 24.99 -64.92
N SER A 352 39.64 23.80 -65.51
CA SER A 352 40.56 22.65 -65.74
C SER A 352 40.90 21.69 -64.56
N ASP A 353 41.05 20.36 -64.72
CA ASP A 353 40.79 19.48 -65.91
C ASP A 353 40.66 17.95 -65.63
N THR A 354 39.96 17.24 -66.54
CA THR A 354 40.21 15.86 -67.08
C THR A 354 40.15 14.55 -66.22
N VAL A 355 39.10 13.71 -66.47
CA VAL A 355 39.04 12.24 -66.87
C VAL A 355 39.88 11.17 -66.08
N THR A 356 39.39 9.97 -65.62
CA THR A 356 38.95 8.78 -66.41
C THR A 356 38.26 7.62 -65.58
N THR A 357 37.16 7.06 -66.11
CA THR A 357 36.48 5.72 -66.00
C THR A 357 36.80 4.57 -64.98
N SER A 358 35.75 3.72 -64.78
CA SER A 358 35.72 2.23 -64.55
C SER A 358 35.90 1.67 -63.12
N SER A 359 35.25 0.57 -62.66
CA SER A 359 34.20 -0.31 -63.25
C SER A 359 33.42 -1.14 -62.20
N THR A 360 32.17 -1.53 -62.52
CA THR A 360 31.36 -2.63 -61.94
C THR A 360 31.90 -4.03 -62.35
N PRO A 361 31.45 -5.23 -61.85
CA PRO A 361 30.09 -5.55 -61.34
C PRO A 361 29.87 -6.62 -60.22
N SER A 362 28.62 -6.65 -59.72
CA SER A 362 27.74 -7.79 -59.36
C SER A 362 28.28 -9.22 -59.20
N THR A 363 27.90 -9.92 -58.11
CA THR A 363 26.91 -11.04 -58.11
C THR A 363 26.66 -11.67 -56.72
N SER A 364 25.46 -12.23 -56.50
CA SER A 364 25.11 -13.17 -55.40
C SER A 364 25.16 -14.63 -55.91
N PRO A 365 25.16 -15.69 -55.07
CA PRO A 365 23.90 -16.27 -54.55
C PRO A 365 24.03 -17.00 -53.18
N SER A 366 23.09 -17.91 -52.86
CA SER A 366 22.74 -18.41 -51.52
C SER A 366 23.20 -19.86 -51.15
N SER A 367 22.82 -20.28 -49.92
CA SER A 367 22.33 -21.62 -49.51
C SER A 367 23.24 -22.74 -48.93
N THR A 368 23.23 -22.84 -47.59
CA THR A 368 22.85 -24.00 -46.71
C THR A 368 23.48 -25.41 -46.75
N LEU A 369 23.52 -26.00 -45.53
CA LEU A 369 23.44 -27.43 -45.10
C LEU A 369 24.73 -28.24 -44.79
N SER A 370 24.54 -29.37 -44.07
CA SER A 370 25.49 -29.98 -43.10
C SER A 370 25.38 -31.52 -42.99
N SER A 371 26.46 -32.24 -42.59
CA SER A 371 26.51 -33.61 -41.97
C SER A 371 27.90 -34.29 -42.10
N THR A 372 28.29 -35.43 -41.46
CA THR A 372 28.09 -36.09 -40.13
C THR A 372 28.81 -37.48 -40.11
N SER A 373 29.63 -37.85 -39.08
CA SER A 373 30.00 -39.27 -38.75
C SER A 373 30.81 -39.40 -37.43
N THR A 374 30.43 -40.15 -36.36
CA THR A 374 30.44 -41.63 -36.06
C THR A 374 31.82 -42.25 -35.68
N SER A 375 32.02 -43.30 -34.85
CA SER A 375 31.09 -44.36 -34.35
C SER A 375 31.61 -45.26 -33.17
N THR A 376 30.72 -46.11 -32.60
CA THR A 376 30.94 -47.35 -31.75
C THR A 376 31.54 -47.18 -30.33
N LEU A 377 31.40 -48.06 -29.29
CA LEU A 377 30.61 -49.28 -28.90
C LEU A 377 30.65 -49.38 -27.32
N SER A 378 30.27 -50.40 -26.50
CA SER A 378 29.89 -51.84 -26.60
C SER A 378 29.10 -52.34 -25.34
N PRO A 379 28.48 -53.56 -25.29
CA PRO A 379 27.44 -53.90 -24.27
C PRO A 379 27.55 -55.25 -23.49
N SER A 380 26.69 -55.46 -22.45
CA SER A 380 26.30 -56.80 -21.93
C SER A 380 24.97 -56.82 -21.11
N THR A 381 23.89 -57.46 -21.59
CA THR A 381 23.22 -58.73 -21.12
C THR A 381 22.45 -58.79 -19.79
N SER A 382 21.23 -59.38 -19.82
CA SER A 382 20.40 -59.85 -18.68
C SER A 382 20.33 -61.40 -18.61
N PRO A 383 19.73 -62.06 -17.57
CA PRO A 383 18.30 -62.47 -17.69
C PRO A 383 17.46 -62.75 -16.40
N SER A 384 16.14 -62.52 -16.51
CA SER A 384 14.97 -63.32 -16.06
C SER A 384 14.87 -64.04 -14.70
N SER A 385 13.71 -63.89 -14.02
CA SER A 385 12.87 -65.03 -13.57
C SER A 385 11.40 -64.61 -13.31
N THR A 386 10.45 -65.56 -13.27
CA THR A 386 8.98 -65.34 -13.27
C THR A 386 8.24 -66.26 -12.29
N VAL A 387 7.27 -65.74 -11.51
CA VAL A 387 6.23 -66.54 -10.79
C VAL A 387 4.89 -65.78 -10.79
N THR A 388 3.76 -66.47 -10.57
CA THR A 388 2.38 -65.95 -10.72
C THR A 388 1.45 -66.43 -9.59
N SER A 389 0.51 -65.58 -9.13
CA SER A 389 -0.64 -65.90 -8.25
C SER A 389 -0.31 -66.36 -6.81
N THR A 390 -1.22 -66.44 -5.81
CA THR A 390 -2.70 -66.48 -5.79
C THR A 390 -3.31 -65.75 -4.58
N SER A 391 -4.62 -65.51 -4.64
CA SER A 391 -5.53 -64.95 -3.62
C SER A 391 -5.59 -65.65 -2.24
N THR A 392 -6.00 -64.90 -1.21
CA THR A 392 -7.11 -65.30 -0.31
C THR A 392 -7.87 -64.08 0.26
N THR A 393 -9.17 -64.02 0.03
CA THR A 393 -10.15 -63.47 1.00
C THR A 393 -10.83 -64.64 1.72
N PRO A 394 -11.54 -64.39 2.82
CA PRO A 394 -13.00 -64.43 2.71
C PRO A 394 -13.72 -63.33 3.49
N SER A 395 -15.01 -63.13 3.17
CA SER A 395 -15.91 -62.16 3.83
C SER A 395 -16.88 -62.87 4.80
N ALA A 396 -17.23 -62.21 5.90
CA ALA A 396 -18.40 -62.54 6.72
C ALA A 396 -18.95 -61.30 7.44
N SER A 397 -20.28 -61.18 7.46
CA SER A 397 -21.11 -60.15 8.09
C SER A 397 -22.21 -60.86 8.91
N PRO A 398 -23.14 -60.20 9.63
CA PRO A 398 -23.15 -58.85 10.22
C PRO A 398 -23.72 -58.87 11.69
N SER A 399 -24.25 -57.73 12.17
CA SER A 399 -25.54 -57.57 12.91
C SER A 399 -25.54 -56.91 14.31
N THR A 400 -26.10 -55.70 14.34
CA THR A 400 -27.05 -55.11 15.33
C THR A 400 -27.19 -55.69 16.75
N SER A 401 -27.22 -54.82 17.77
CA SER A 401 -28.49 -54.28 18.31
C SER A 401 -28.31 -53.32 19.51
N THR A 402 -29.40 -52.63 19.89
CA THR A 402 -29.49 -51.50 20.82
C THR A 402 -29.71 -51.87 22.29
N SER A 403 -29.20 -51.02 23.19
CA SER A 403 -29.83 -50.47 24.43
C SER A 403 -30.78 -51.32 25.29
N THR A 404 -30.54 -51.33 26.61
CA THR A 404 -31.63 -51.17 27.61
C THR A 404 -31.10 -50.75 29.00
N THR A 405 -31.87 -49.92 29.71
CA THR A 405 -31.72 -49.62 31.15
C THR A 405 -32.48 -50.62 32.02
N PRO A 406 -32.26 -50.59 33.35
CA PRO A 406 -33.41 -50.36 34.25
C PRO A 406 -33.12 -49.30 35.35
N SER A 407 -34.08 -49.09 36.26
CA SER A 407 -34.16 -47.93 37.18
C SER A 407 -34.74 -48.31 38.55
N ALA A 408 -34.74 -47.34 39.49
CA ALA A 408 -35.65 -47.11 40.63
C ALA A 408 -35.07 -47.09 42.07
N THR A 409 -35.69 -46.23 42.88
CA THR A 409 -35.42 -45.81 44.28
C THR A 409 -36.30 -46.59 45.30
N PRO A 410 -36.31 -46.37 46.66
CA PRO A 410 -36.89 -45.16 47.29
C PRO A 410 -36.44 -44.72 48.73
N SER A 411 -36.83 -43.49 49.12
CA SER A 411 -37.09 -42.99 50.51
C SER A 411 -35.90 -42.91 51.52
N THR A 412 -35.80 -42.01 52.52
CA THR A 412 -36.66 -40.95 53.14
C THR A 412 -35.72 -39.88 53.80
N SER A 413 -36.04 -38.81 54.56
CA SER A 413 -37.25 -38.20 55.19
C SER A 413 -36.92 -36.73 55.63
N THR A 414 -37.91 -35.96 56.12
CA THR A 414 -37.81 -34.49 56.41
C THR A 414 -37.94 -34.10 57.89
N SER A 415 -37.32 -32.99 58.33
CA SER A 415 -37.68 -32.24 59.55
C SER A 415 -37.24 -30.76 59.49
N THR A 416 -37.98 -29.84 60.12
CA THR A 416 -37.85 -28.36 60.04
C THR A 416 -37.86 -27.66 61.42
N SER A 417 -37.91 -26.31 61.45
CA SER A 417 -38.07 -25.38 62.61
C SER A 417 -36.73 -24.79 63.16
N THR A 418 -36.59 -23.53 63.60
CA THR A 418 -37.54 -22.39 63.78
C THR A 418 -36.84 -21.02 63.68
N THR A 419 -37.60 -19.93 63.49
CA THR A 419 -37.17 -18.51 63.50
C THR A 419 -36.88 -17.93 64.90
N LEU A 420 -36.05 -16.87 65.01
CA LEU A 420 -36.32 -15.62 65.79
C LEU A 420 -35.16 -14.59 65.69
N THR A 421 -35.49 -13.29 65.83
CA THR A 421 -34.57 -12.12 65.96
C THR A 421 -34.92 -11.36 67.27
N PRO A 422 -33.99 -10.59 67.92
CA PRO A 422 -33.82 -9.15 67.57
C PRO A 422 -32.49 -8.41 67.96
N THR A 423 -32.13 -7.39 67.16
CA THR A 423 -31.63 -6.04 67.57
C THR A 423 -30.22 -5.78 68.19
N THR A 424 -29.65 -4.63 67.75
CA THR A 424 -28.55 -3.77 68.29
C THR A 424 -27.06 -4.02 68.00
N THR A 425 -26.42 -2.90 67.58
CA THR A 425 -25.00 -2.54 67.34
C THR A 425 -24.23 -2.21 68.65
N PRO A 426 -22.91 -1.84 68.69
CA PRO A 426 -21.97 -1.50 67.59
C PRO A 426 -20.52 -2.07 67.65
N SER A 427 -19.74 -1.80 66.58
CA SER A 427 -18.27 -1.56 66.51
C SER A 427 -17.26 -2.47 67.25
N THR A 428 -16.38 -3.16 66.52
CA THR A 428 -14.94 -2.78 66.36
C THR A 428 -14.17 -3.72 65.40
N SER A 429 -13.01 -3.21 64.95
CA SER A 429 -11.96 -3.83 64.10
C SER A 429 -11.78 -5.36 64.11
N SER A 430 -11.64 -5.94 62.93
CA SER A 430 -10.86 -7.18 62.72
C SER A 430 -10.18 -7.18 61.34
N THR A 431 -8.97 -7.75 61.29
CA THR A 431 -8.03 -7.82 60.15
C THR A 431 -8.63 -8.41 58.87
N PRO A 432 -8.18 -7.98 57.66
CA PRO A 432 -8.50 -8.72 56.43
C PRO A 432 -7.93 -10.14 56.49
N THR A 433 -8.75 -11.11 56.13
CA THR A 433 -8.31 -12.50 55.87
C THR A 433 -7.65 -12.54 54.49
N PRO A 434 -6.52 -13.25 54.28
CA PRO A 434 -5.89 -13.33 52.97
C PRO A 434 -6.82 -13.98 51.93
N SER A 435 -6.79 -13.47 50.71
CA SER A 435 -7.45 -14.05 49.54
C SER A 435 -7.02 -15.50 49.31
N PRO A 436 -7.87 -16.36 48.71
CA PRO A 436 -7.49 -17.73 48.40
C PRO A 436 -6.31 -17.78 47.44
N THR A 437 -5.24 -18.47 47.84
CA THR A 437 -4.04 -18.66 47.02
C THR A 437 -4.38 -19.50 45.79
N MET A 438 -4.14 -18.95 44.59
CA MET A 438 -4.20 -19.69 43.33
C MET A 438 -3.31 -20.95 43.41
N SER A 439 -3.91 -22.14 43.38
CA SER A 439 -3.19 -23.42 43.28
C SER A 439 -3.11 -23.86 41.82
N THR A 440 -2.29 -23.16 41.05
CA THR A 440 -2.05 -23.45 39.62
C THR A 440 -1.03 -24.58 39.44
N THR A 441 -1.50 -25.83 39.48
CA THR A 441 -0.72 -27.00 39.02
C THR A 441 -1.62 -28.01 38.27
N THR A 442 -2.23 -27.55 37.17
CA THR A 442 -2.75 -28.44 36.12
C THR A 442 -1.58 -29.12 35.41
N SER A 443 -1.03 -30.17 36.05
CA SER A 443 0.01 -31.02 35.48
C SER A 443 -0.57 -31.85 34.33
N VAL A 444 -0.59 -31.25 33.14
CA VAL A 444 -0.90 -31.90 31.88
C VAL A 444 0.39 -32.52 31.33
N ALA A 445 0.35 -33.80 30.96
CA ALA A 445 1.50 -34.43 30.34
C ALA A 445 1.69 -33.91 28.91
N PRO A 446 2.90 -33.50 28.49
CA PRO A 446 3.15 -33.07 27.13
C PRO A 446 3.00 -34.24 26.15
N VAL A 447 2.53 -33.93 24.94
CA VAL A 447 2.35 -34.89 23.84
C VAL A 447 3.72 -35.32 23.33
N ALA A 448 4.14 -36.53 23.71
CA ALA A 448 5.46 -37.06 23.36
C ALA A 448 5.64 -37.29 21.85
N THR A 449 4.57 -37.65 21.12
CA THR A 449 4.58 -37.76 19.65
C THR A 449 3.22 -37.34 19.09
N GLY A 450 3.21 -36.67 17.94
CA GLY A 450 1.96 -36.30 17.27
C GLY A 450 2.11 -35.26 16.16
N THR A 451 0.97 -34.68 15.78
CA THR A 451 0.88 -33.61 14.78
C THR A 451 0.27 -32.37 15.42
N LEU A 452 0.69 -31.19 14.96
CA LEU A 452 0.17 -29.89 15.37
C LEU A 452 -0.03 -29.03 14.14
N ALA A 453 -1.26 -28.68 13.80
CA ALA A 453 -1.54 -27.76 12.70
C ALA A 453 -0.96 -26.37 13.02
N ALA A 454 -0.40 -25.70 12.01
CA ALA A 454 0.26 -24.40 12.17
C ALA A 454 -0.72 -23.21 12.20
N ASN A 455 -2.02 -23.45 12.11
CA ASN A 455 -3.05 -22.40 12.07
C ASN A 455 -3.02 -21.57 13.37
N ILE A 456 -3.14 -20.24 13.27
CA ILE A 456 -3.10 -19.34 14.43
C ILE A 456 -4.53 -18.99 14.87
N LEU A 457 -4.88 -19.27 16.13
CA LEU A 457 -6.17 -18.87 16.70
C LEU A 457 -6.11 -17.41 17.17
N VAL A 458 -6.80 -16.52 16.47
CA VAL A 458 -6.96 -15.09 16.83
C VAL A 458 -8.24 -14.92 17.65
N ILE A 459 -8.12 -14.41 18.88
CA ILE A 459 -9.22 -14.21 19.82
C ILE A 459 -9.38 -12.70 20.10
N ALA A 460 -10.53 -12.14 19.75
CA ALA A 460 -10.80 -10.71 19.87
C ALA A 460 -12.27 -10.41 20.25
N ARG A 461 -12.56 -9.17 20.66
CA ARG A 461 -13.94 -8.74 21.02
C ARG A 461 -14.85 -8.58 19.81
N ASP A 462 -14.28 -8.16 18.69
CA ASP A 462 -14.97 -7.77 17.46
C ASP A 462 -14.04 -7.92 16.25
N ALA A 463 -14.58 -7.70 15.04
CA ALA A 463 -13.85 -7.87 13.79
C ALA A 463 -12.68 -6.86 13.61
N THR A 464 -12.77 -5.67 14.20
CA THR A 464 -11.72 -4.64 14.10
C THR A 464 -10.52 -4.99 14.97
N GLN A 465 -10.74 -5.43 16.21
CA GLN A 465 -9.65 -5.95 17.04
C GLN A 465 -9.08 -7.26 16.49
N ALA A 466 -9.87 -8.07 15.78
CA ALA A 466 -9.38 -9.25 15.08
C ALA A 466 -8.49 -8.88 13.88
N SER A 467 -8.89 -7.91 13.05
CA SER A 467 -8.13 -7.49 11.87
C SER A 467 -6.76 -6.91 12.24
N VAL A 468 -6.63 -6.25 13.39
CA VAL A 468 -5.34 -5.78 13.92
C VAL A 468 -4.35 -6.93 14.19
N ALA A 469 -4.82 -8.08 14.67
CA ALA A 469 -3.98 -9.27 14.84
C ALA A 469 -3.77 -10.04 13.54
N SER A 470 -4.78 -10.06 12.65
CA SER A 470 -4.75 -10.87 11.44
C SER A 470 -4.15 -10.18 10.22
N SER A 471 -3.99 -8.86 10.20
CA SER A 471 -3.36 -8.14 9.08
C SER A 471 -1.91 -8.57 8.88
N GLY A 472 -1.12 -8.64 9.95
CA GLY A 472 0.25 -9.16 9.88
C GLY A 472 0.31 -10.64 9.45
N LEU A 473 -0.60 -11.47 9.96
CA LEU A 473 -0.69 -12.88 9.54
C LEU A 473 -1.07 -12.99 8.05
N ASN A 474 -1.96 -12.12 7.57
CA ASN A 474 -2.36 -12.00 6.17
C ASN A 474 -1.20 -11.52 5.28
N GLY A 475 -0.42 -10.53 5.70
CA GLY A 475 0.77 -10.05 4.98
C GLY A 475 1.79 -11.16 4.77
N TYR A 476 2.10 -11.93 5.83
CA TYR A 476 2.96 -13.11 5.71
C TYR A 476 2.31 -14.27 4.92
N GLY A 477 0.98 -14.34 4.81
CA GLY A 477 0.28 -15.52 4.28
C GLY A 477 0.24 -16.71 5.27
N ILE A 478 0.22 -16.44 6.58
CA ILE A 478 0.12 -17.47 7.63
C ILE A 478 -1.36 -17.81 7.87
N PRO A 479 -1.80 -19.07 7.70
CA PRO A 479 -3.18 -19.45 7.95
C PRO A 479 -3.62 -19.19 9.40
N TYR A 480 -4.78 -18.55 9.59
CA TYR A 480 -5.35 -18.24 10.90
C TYR A 480 -6.84 -18.61 10.98
N THR A 481 -7.40 -18.55 12.19
CA THR A 481 -8.83 -18.72 12.48
C THR A 481 -9.24 -17.66 13.50
N THR A 482 -10.29 -16.89 13.20
CA THR A 482 -10.78 -15.84 14.09
C THR A 482 -11.94 -16.33 14.98
N LEU A 483 -11.81 -16.13 16.29
CA LEU A 483 -12.86 -16.29 17.29
C LEU A 483 -13.25 -14.92 17.85
N LEU A 484 -14.49 -14.49 17.58
CA LEU A 484 -15.04 -13.28 18.18
C LEU A 484 -15.77 -13.62 19.49
N VAL A 485 -15.34 -12.98 20.58
CA VAL A 485 -15.84 -13.20 21.94
C VAL A 485 -16.66 -11.97 22.38
N PRO A 486 -17.99 -11.95 22.16
CA PRO A 486 -18.84 -10.87 22.64
C PRO A 486 -18.93 -10.89 24.18
N GLN A 487 -19.39 -9.80 24.79
CA GLN A 487 -19.56 -9.67 26.24
C GLN A 487 -20.43 -10.77 26.89
N ALA A 488 -21.31 -11.42 26.12
CA ALA A 488 -22.12 -12.56 26.57
C ALA A 488 -21.33 -13.88 26.72
N GLY A 489 -20.07 -13.92 26.25
CA GLY A 489 -19.27 -15.13 26.10
C GLY A 489 -19.55 -15.89 24.79
N VAL A 490 -18.66 -16.82 24.46
CA VAL A 490 -18.77 -17.78 23.35
C VAL A 490 -18.06 -19.07 23.76
N GLU A 491 -18.39 -20.22 23.17
CA GLU A 491 -17.61 -21.45 23.35
C GLU A 491 -16.27 -21.37 22.59
N LEU A 492 -15.24 -22.06 23.08
CA LEU A 492 -13.98 -22.18 22.33
C LEU A 492 -14.16 -23.17 21.16
N PRO A 493 -13.47 -22.98 20.03
CA PRO A 493 -13.34 -24.03 19.02
C PRO A 493 -12.61 -25.24 19.61
N ALA A 494 -12.78 -26.41 19.00
CA ALA A 494 -12.05 -27.61 19.40
C ALA A 494 -10.53 -27.36 19.23
N LEU A 495 -9.81 -27.21 20.35
CA LEU A 495 -8.38 -26.90 20.35
C LEU A 495 -7.53 -28.06 19.81
N ASN A 496 -8.01 -29.29 19.97
CA ASN A 496 -7.38 -30.50 19.45
C ASN A 496 -8.43 -31.51 18.99
N SER A 497 -7.98 -32.51 18.25
CA SER A 497 -8.79 -33.61 17.69
C SER A 497 -8.05 -34.94 17.80
N SER A 498 -8.61 -36.02 17.24
CA SER A 498 -7.89 -37.29 17.07
C SER A 498 -6.74 -37.23 16.05
N ALA A 499 -6.62 -36.14 15.27
CA ALA A 499 -5.53 -35.92 14.33
C ALA A 499 -4.32 -35.19 14.96
N GLY A 500 -4.50 -34.52 16.10
CA GLY A 500 -3.46 -33.69 16.71
C GLY A 500 -4.01 -32.42 17.35
N GLY A 501 -3.12 -31.45 17.60
CA GLY A 501 -3.50 -30.09 17.98
C GLY A 501 -3.94 -29.30 16.74
N ASN A 502 -5.00 -28.50 16.86
CA ASN A 502 -5.61 -27.81 15.72
C ASN A 502 -5.06 -26.39 15.51
N PHE A 503 -4.32 -25.83 16.49
CA PHE A 503 -3.76 -24.47 16.43
C PHE A 503 -2.30 -24.42 16.92
N GLY A 504 -1.40 -23.85 16.12
CA GLY A 504 0.03 -23.75 16.42
C GLY A 504 0.41 -22.57 17.33
N GLY A 505 -0.48 -21.57 17.40
CA GLY A 505 -0.36 -20.38 18.22
C GLY A 505 -1.74 -19.82 18.59
N ILE A 506 -1.80 -19.05 19.68
CA ILE A 506 -3.01 -18.32 20.12
C ILE A 506 -2.65 -16.84 20.31
N VAL A 507 -3.43 -15.93 19.74
CA VAL A 507 -3.31 -14.47 19.93
C VAL A 507 -4.57 -13.97 20.63
N VAL A 508 -4.44 -13.15 21.69
CA VAL A 508 -5.59 -12.56 22.39
C VAL A 508 -5.46 -11.04 22.52
N ALA A 509 -6.42 -10.31 21.96
CA ALA A 509 -6.51 -8.85 22.09
C ALA A 509 -7.24 -8.45 23.38
N GLY A 510 -6.63 -7.62 24.23
CA GLY A 510 -7.26 -6.95 25.37
C GLY A 510 -7.86 -7.89 26.43
N GLU A 511 -7.30 -9.09 26.59
CA GLU A 511 -7.89 -10.22 27.34
C GLU A 511 -9.36 -10.55 26.98
N VAL A 512 -9.86 -10.07 25.84
CA VAL A 512 -11.30 -9.91 25.52
C VAL A 512 -12.13 -9.40 26.71
N SER A 513 -11.62 -8.34 27.35
CA SER A 513 -12.16 -7.75 28.58
C SER A 513 -13.28 -6.73 28.34
N TYR A 514 -14.28 -6.73 29.22
CA TYR A 514 -15.41 -5.79 29.24
C TYR A 514 -15.71 -5.33 30.68
N ASP A 515 -16.21 -4.11 30.86
CA ASP A 515 -16.88 -3.71 32.10
C ASP A 515 -18.24 -4.42 32.20
N TYR A 516 -18.45 -5.19 33.27
CA TYR A 516 -19.75 -5.79 33.60
C TYR A 516 -20.60 -4.94 34.56
N GLY A 517 -20.17 -3.70 34.81
CA GLY A 517 -20.86 -2.67 35.56
C GLY A 517 -20.02 -2.16 36.74
N SER A 518 -19.99 -0.84 36.91
CA SER A 518 -19.26 -0.16 37.99
C SER A 518 -17.75 -0.46 37.98
N ASP A 519 -17.14 -0.32 36.80
CA ASP A 519 -15.71 -0.52 36.55
C ASP A 519 -15.22 -1.95 36.90
N THR A 520 -16.13 -2.93 36.83
CA THR A 520 -15.85 -4.35 37.06
C THR A 520 -15.39 -5.01 35.76
N TRP A 521 -14.19 -4.64 35.33
CA TRP A 521 -13.53 -5.20 34.15
C TRP A 521 -13.11 -6.65 34.35
N ARG A 522 -13.46 -7.52 33.40
CA ARG A 522 -12.98 -8.92 33.30
C ARG A 522 -13.12 -9.45 31.87
N SER A 523 -12.35 -10.50 31.56
CA SER A 523 -12.50 -11.28 30.33
C SER A 523 -13.92 -11.82 30.14
N ALA A 524 -14.40 -11.85 28.90
CA ALA A 524 -15.61 -12.57 28.50
C ALA A 524 -15.40 -14.08 28.30
N LEU A 525 -14.14 -14.55 28.26
CA LEU A 525 -13.83 -15.97 28.44
C LEU A 525 -13.78 -16.30 29.95
N THR A 526 -14.39 -17.42 30.33
CA THR A 526 -14.41 -17.90 31.71
C THR A 526 -13.05 -18.44 32.16
N ASP A 527 -12.81 -18.54 33.47
CA ASP A 527 -11.59 -19.14 34.03
C ASP A 527 -11.37 -20.57 33.50
N ASP A 528 -12.43 -21.36 33.33
CA ASP A 528 -12.35 -22.72 32.75
C ASP A 528 -11.95 -22.71 31.27
N GLN A 529 -12.25 -21.66 30.51
CA GLN A 529 -11.81 -21.51 29.12
C GLN A 529 -10.35 -21.06 29.04
N TRP A 530 -9.94 -20.12 29.89
CA TRP A 530 -8.52 -19.77 30.05
C TRP A 530 -7.69 -20.99 30.47
N ASN A 531 -8.18 -21.80 31.42
CA ASN A 531 -7.55 -23.05 31.82
C ASN A 531 -7.49 -24.09 30.68
N GLN A 532 -8.49 -24.15 29.78
CA GLN A 532 -8.43 -24.99 28.57
C GLN A 532 -7.32 -24.54 27.61
N LEU A 533 -7.20 -23.22 27.35
CA LEU A 533 -6.11 -22.67 26.54
C LEU A 533 -4.75 -22.97 27.18
N TYR A 534 -4.59 -22.76 28.49
CA TYR A 534 -3.33 -23.04 29.21
C TYR A 534 -2.98 -24.54 29.23
N ALA A 535 -3.97 -25.42 29.38
CA ALA A 535 -3.79 -26.87 29.29
C ALA A 535 -3.37 -27.30 27.88
N TYR A 536 -3.93 -26.69 26.84
CA TYR A 536 -3.55 -26.93 25.45
C TYR A 536 -2.12 -26.46 25.15
N GLN A 537 -1.71 -25.29 25.68
CA GLN A 537 -0.32 -24.82 25.61
C GLN A 537 0.66 -25.84 26.19
N LEU A 538 0.39 -26.36 27.40
CA LEU A 538 1.23 -27.36 28.07
C LEU A 538 1.24 -28.71 27.36
N ALA A 539 0.11 -29.13 26.79
CA ALA A 539 0.01 -30.39 26.05
C ALA A 539 0.81 -30.38 24.74
N TYR A 540 0.71 -29.32 23.94
CA TYR A 540 1.25 -29.27 22.57
C TYR A 540 2.46 -28.34 22.39
N GLY A 541 2.94 -27.69 23.45
CA GLY A 541 4.03 -26.70 23.37
C GLY A 541 3.63 -25.41 22.64
N VAL A 542 2.34 -25.09 22.61
CA VAL A 542 1.78 -23.96 21.85
C VAL A 542 2.06 -22.63 22.57
N ARG A 543 2.47 -21.63 21.80
CA ARG A 543 2.78 -20.27 22.29
C ARG A 543 1.53 -19.39 22.27
N MET A 544 1.45 -18.46 23.23
CA MET A 544 0.35 -17.47 23.32
C MET A 544 0.90 -16.05 23.28
N VAL A 545 0.25 -15.16 22.52
CA VAL A 545 0.56 -13.73 22.45
C VAL A 545 -0.62 -12.94 23.02
N GLN A 546 -0.34 -11.92 23.83
CA GLN A 546 -1.35 -10.99 24.33
C GLN A 546 -0.87 -9.53 24.16
N TYR A 547 -1.76 -8.65 23.74
CA TYR A 547 -1.51 -7.20 23.59
C TYR A 547 -2.76 -6.41 23.99
N ASP A 548 -2.68 -5.08 24.12
CA ASP A 548 -3.77 -4.25 24.69
C ASP A 548 -4.10 -4.64 26.15
N VAL A 549 -3.12 -5.14 26.93
CA VAL A 549 -3.34 -5.65 28.30
C VAL A 549 -2.67 -4.82 29.39
N PHE A 550 -3.33 -4.73 30.54
CA PHE A 550 -2.83 -4.03 31.74
C PHE A 550 -1.77 -4.88 32.49
N PRO A 551 -0.62 -4.31 32.91
CA PRO A 551 0.42 -5.05 33.62
C PRO A 551 -0.07 -5.60 34.97
N GLY A 552 0.11 -6.91 35.18
CA GLY A 552 -0.36 -7.57 36.41
C GLY A 552 0.12 -9.01 36.58
N PRO A 553 -0.35 -9.71 37.64
CA PRO A 553 0.19 -11.02 38.05
C PRO A 553 0.10 -12.11 36.97
N LYS A 554 -0.90 -12.08 36.08
CA LYS A 554 -1.01 -12.99 34.92
C LYS A 554 0.18 -12.92 33.97
N PHE A 555 0.91 -11.80 33.99
CA PHE A 555 2.02 -11.45 33.11
C PHE A 555 3.34 -11.29 33.89
N GLY A 556 3.36 -11.63 35.18
CA GLY A 556 4.55 -11.54 36.03
C GLY A 556 5.13 -10.12 36.16
N ALA A 557 4.26 -9.12 36.07
CA ALA A 557 4.56 -7.70 36.08
C ALA A 557 3.59 -6.90 36.97
N GLU A 558 3.87 -5.62 37.18
CA GLU A 558 2.98 -4.64 37.80
C GLU A 558 3.11 -3.29 37.09
N SER A 559 2.06 -2.47 37.09
CA SER A 559 2.09 -1.13 36.51
C SER A 559 2.84 -0.17 37.44
N ILE A 560 3.67 0.69 36.87
CA ILE A 560 4.31 1.80 37.59
C ILE A 560 3.77 3.15 37.07
N GLY A 561 4.13 4.25 37.72
CA GLY A 561 3.56 5.58 37.41
C GLY A 561 2.12 5.77 37.90
N ASN A 562 1.41 6.74 37.30
CA ASN A 562 0.09 7.20 37.76
C ASN A 562 -1.11 6.60 36.99
N GLY A 563 -0.87 5.68 36.05
CA GLY A 563 -1.91 5.11 35.19
C GLY A 563 -1.33 4.61 33.86
N GLY A 564 -2.15 4.60 32.81
CA GLY A 564 -1.67 4.44 31.44
C GLY A 564 -1.18 5.76 30.83
N CYS A 565 -0.57 5.65 29.67
CA CYS A 565 -0.01 6.74 28.88
C CYS A 565 -0.39 6.54 27.39
N CYS A 566 -0.39 7.54 26.52
CA CYS A 566 -0.11 8.94 26.77
C CYS A 566 -1.24 9.85 26.27
N ASP A 567 -1.40 11.01 26.90
CA ASP A 567 -2.30 12.06 26.44
C ASP A 567 -1.88 12.55 25.03
N THR A 568 -2.84 13.06 24.25
CA THR A 568 -2.61 13.53 22.89
C THR A 568 -1.45 14.55 22.82
N GLY A 569 -0.42 14.23 22.04
CA GLY A 569 0.77 15.07 21.87
C GLY A 569 1.91 14.80 22.89
N VAL A 570 1.77 13.80 23.76
CA VAL A 570 2.85 13.32 24.63
C VAL A 570 3.48 12.05 24.03
N GLU A 571 4.78 12.10 23.75
CA GLU A 571 5.56 10.99 23.18
C GLU A 571 6.29 10.19 24.28
N GLN A 572 6.47 8.88 24.05
CA GLN A 572 7.33 8.01 24.84
C GLN A 572 7.87 6.85 23.98
N LEU A 573 9.01 7.05 23.31
CA LEU A 573 9.57 6.06 22.37
C LEU A 573 9.70 4.65 22.98
N MET A 574 9.27 3.64 22.23
CA MET A 574 9.42 2.21 22.56
C MET A 574 10.52 1.57 21.70
N TYR A 575 11.29 0.63 22.24
CA TYR A 575 12.26 -0.18 21.47
C TYR A 575 12.46 -1.57 22.07
N PHE A 576 12.89 -2.53 21.23
CA PHE A 576 13.29 -3.86 21.69
C PHE A 576 14.64 -3.81 22.40
N THR A 577 14.70 -4.39 23.60
CA THR A 577 15.92 -4.59 24.39
C THR A 577 16.50 -5.98 24.23
N ASP A 578 15.68 -6.97 23.85
CA ASP A 578 16.11 -8.36 23.62
C ASP A 578 15.22 -9.03 22.56
N THR A 579 15.83 -9.46 21.44
CA THR A 579 15.17 -10.18 20.32
C THR A 579 15.58 -11.66 20.24
N THR A 580 16.31 -12.19 21.22
CA THR A 580 16.92 -13.53 21.17
C THR A 580 15.93 -14.71 21.13
N ASP A 581 14.68 -14.52 21.56
CA ASP A 581 13.63 -15.54 21.44
C ASP A 581 12.97 -15.60 20.04
N PHE A 582 13.25 -14.60 19.18
CA PHE A 582 12.69 -14.43 17.85
C PHE A 582 13.74 -13.86 16.85
N PRO A 583 14.94 -14.45 16.72
CA PRO A 583 16.07 -13.83 16.02
C PRO A 583 15.87 -13.69 14.51
N THR A 584 15.09 -14.59 13.88
CA THR A 584 14.74 -14.50 12.45
C THR A 584 13.76 -13.36 12.12
N SER A 585 13.30 -12.61 13.14
CA SER A 585 12.47 -11.42 12.95
C SER A 585 13.24 -10.27 12.30
N GLY A 586 14.57 -10.25 12.40
CA GLY A 586 15.43 -9.20 11.83
C GLY A 586 15.29 -7.81 12.49
N LEU A 587 14.61 -7.73 13.64
CA LEU A 587 14.35 -6.49 14.37
C LEU A 587 15.62 -6.00 15.08
N LYS A 588 15.95 -4.72 14.89
CA LYS A 588 17.13 -4.09 15.50
C LYS A 588 16.83 -3.64 16.94
N THR A 589 17.80 -3.80 17.82
CA THR A 589 17.67 -3.57 19.29
C THR A 589 18.29 -2.25 19.73
N GLY A 590 17.81 -1.73 20.87
CA GLY A 590 18.33 -0.53 21.53
C GLY A 590 17.62 0.75 21.11
N SER A 591 17.86 1.84 21.84
CA SER A 591 17.12 3.10 21.70
C SER A 591 17.27 3.80 20.34
N SER A 592 18.31 3.49 19.57
CA SER A 592 18.45 3.92 18.17
C SER A 592 17.36 3.35 17.24
N ALA A 593 16.77 2.20 17.60
CA ALA A 593 15.60 1.60 16.94
C ALA A 593 14.28 1.99 17.65
N GLY A 594 14.25 3.15 18.33
CA GLY A 594 13.05 3.71 18.95
C GLY A 594 11.95 4.03 17.94
N VAL A 595 10.72 3.67 18.27
CA VAL A 595 9.50 3.98 17.50
C VAL A 595 8.49 4.73 18.37
N SER A 596 7.68 5.59 17.75
CA SER A 596 6.68 6.42 18.44
C SER A 596 5.58 5.59 19.10
N THR A 597 5.14 5.98 20.29
CA THR A 597 3.89 5.47 20.91
C THR A 597 2.74 6.46 20.78
N SER A 598 2.90 7.55 20.04
CA SER A 598 1.88 8.59 19.90
C SER A 598 0.56 8.00 19.37
N GLY A 599 -0.54 8.28 20.08
CA GLY A 599 -1.86 7.72 19.81
C GLY A 599 -2.08 6.26 20.25
N LEU A 600 -1.04 5.50 20.58
CA LEU A 600 -1.16 4.14 21.11
C LEU A 600 -1.20 4.18 22.65
N TRP A 601 -2.36 3.86 23.22
CA TRP A 601 -2.49 3.77 24.68
C TRP A 601 -1.71 2.56 25.22
N HIS A 602 -0.98 2.76 26.32
CA HIS A 602 -0.04 1.81 26.89
C HIS A 602 0.13 2.00 28.40
N TYR A 603 0.88 1.11 29.04
CA TYR A 603 1.12 1.10 30.48
C TYR A 603 2.60 0.81 30.76
N THR A 604 3.25 1.71 31.48
CA THR A 604 4.64 1.53 31.92
C THR A 604 4.68 0.50 33.06
N ALA A 605 5.60 -0.48 32.97
CA ALA A 605 5.60 -1.64 33.88
C ALA A 605 6.97 -1.92 34.53
N SER A 606 6.92 -2.70 35.61
CA SER A 606 8.07 -3.39 36.21
C SER A 606 7.82 -4.90 36.26
N ILE A 607 8.88 -5.71 36.33
CA ILE A 607 8.78 -7.18 36.46
C ILE A 607 8.78 -7.57 37.94
N THR A 608 7.76 -8.33 38.36
CA THR A 608 7.61 -8.78 39.76
C THR A 608 8.29 -10.12 40.05
N ASN A 609 8.59 -10.93 39.03
CA ASN A 609 9.41 -12.13 39.18
C ASN A 609 10.27 -12.42 37.93
N THR A 610 11.57 -12.13 38.03
CA THR A 610 12.56 -12.37 36.96
C THR A 610 12.90 -13.85 36.73
N THR A 611 12.47 -14.78 37.61
CA THR A 611 12.66 -16.22 37.37
C THR A 611 11.65 -16.83 36.40
N THR A 612 10.51 -16.16 36.18
CA THR A 612 9.44 -16.58 35.26
C THR A 612 9.16 -15.58 34.14
N THR A 613 9.81 -14.41 34.14
CA THR A 613 9.49 -13.28 33.26
C THR A 613 10.76 -12.55 32.82
N LYS A 614 10.93 -12.36 31.52
CA LYS A 614 12.02 -11.58 30.90
C LYS A 614 11.45 -10.38 30.16
N ALA A 615 12.07 -9.21 30.29
CA ALA A 615 11.74 -8.05 29.44
C ALA A 615 12.32 -8.25 28.03
N ILE A 616 11.58 -7.83 27.01
CA ILE A 616 12.03 -7.86 25.60
C ILE A 616 11.97 -6.48 24.93
N ALA A 617 11.21 -5.54 25.51
CA ALA A 617 11.14 -4.15 25.06
C ALA A 617 10.99 -3.20 26.24
N SER A 618 11.53 -2.00 26.08
CA SER A 618 11.42 -0.89 27.03
C SER A 618 10.73 0.31 26.37
N TYR A 619 10.05 1.10 27.20
CA TYR A 619 9.80 2.52 26.94
C TYR A 619 11.00 3.33 27.41
N ALA A 620 11.38 4.34 26.64
CA ALA A 620 12.33 5.37 27.04
C ALA A 620 11.78 6.23 28.20
N ALA A 621 12.64 7.08 28.78
CA ALA A 621 12.20 8.09 29.74
C ALA A 621 11.17 9.04 29.10
N GLY A 622 10.01 9.20 29.74
CA GLY A 622 8.86 9.89 29.16
C GLY A 622 7.56 9.53 29.89
N GLY A 623 6.43 9.97 29.36
CA GLY A 623 5.10 9.51 29.78
C GLY A 623 4.74 9.63 31.28
N GLY A 624 5.40 10.53 32.01
CA GLY A 624 5.20 10.68 33.46
C GLY A 624 5.95 9.66 34.32
N VAL A 625 6.94 8.94 33.77
CA VAL A 625 7.87 8.07 34.51
C VAL A 625 9.31 8.54 34.32
N ASP A 626 10.05 8.66 35.43
CA ASP A 626 11.47 8.98 35.44
C ASP A 626 12.31 7.75 35.05
N GLY A 627 12.83 7.74 33.82
CA GLY A 627 13.70 6.68 33.30
C GLY A 627 12.97 5.60 32.50
N GLU A 628 13.70 4.55 32.13
CA GLU A 628 13.16 3.45 31.33
C GLU A 628 12.18 2.56 32.12
N SER A 629 11.18 2.02 31.42
CA SER A 629 10.20 1.08 31.99
C SER A 629 9.87 -0.04 31.01
N VAL A 630 9.33 -1.16 31.49
CA VAL A 630 9.09 -2.35 30.67
C VAL A 630 7.86 -2.15 29.78
N ALA A 631 8.02 -2.39 28.48
CA ALA A 631 6.96 -2.29 27.47
C ALA A 631 6.40 -3.64 27.01
N ALA A 632 7.25 -4.66 26.93
CA ALA A 632 6.83 -6.02 26.62
C ALA A 632 7.70 -7.07 27.32
N VAL A 633 7.11 -8.23 27.59
CA VAL A 633 7.74 -9.36 28.29
C VAL A 633 7.48 -10.70 27.60
N ILE A 634 8.34 -11.68 27.90
CA ILE A 634 8.04 -13.11 27.72
C ILE A 634 7.95 -13.75 29.10
N ASN A 635 6.91 -14.54 29.35
CA ASN A 635 6.81 -15.41 30.50
C ASN A 635 7.09 -16.87 30.14
N ASN A 636 7.70 -17.60 31.07
CA ASN A 636 7.67 -19.05 31.13
C ASN A 636 7.10 -19.47 32.49
N PHE A 637 5.87 -19.96 32.49
CA PHE A 637 5.17 -20.45 33.68
C PHE A 637 5.09 -21.98 33.63
N ASP A 638 6.08 -22.65 34.22
CA ASP A 638 6.20 -24.12 34.28
C ASP A 638 6.06 -24.82 32.91
N GLY A 639 6.67 -24.22 31.87
CA GLY A 639 6.60 -24.69 30.48
C GLY A 639 5.57 -23.97 29.63
N ARG A 640 4.60 -23.26 30.22
CA ARG A 640 3.63 -22.42 29.49
C ARG A 640 4.29 -21.10 29.08
N GLN A 641 4.62 -20.97 27.80
CA GLN A 641 5.25 -19.78 27.21
C GLN A 641 4.18 -18.77 26.73
N GLN A 642 4.28 -17.50 27.13
CA GLN A 642 3.51 -16.41 26.52
C GLN A 642 4.36 -15.14 26.31
N MET A 643 4.05 -14.37 25.27
CA MET A 643 4.61 -13.03 25.02
C MET A 643 3.50 -11.99 25.25
N VAL A 644 3.85 -10.88 25.90
CA VAL A 644 2.87 -9.89 26.38
C VAL A 644 3.35 -8.47 26.07
N PHE A 645 2.50 -7.67 25.45
CA PHE A 645 2.72 -6.25 25.18
C PHE A 645 1.79 -5.39 26.04
N PHE A 646 2.35 -4.42 26.74
CA PHE A 646 1.62 -3.47 27.58
C PHE A 646 1.22 -2.21 26.79
N ILE A 647 0.89 -2.38 25.52
CA ILE A 647 0.53 -1.35 24.54
C ILE A 647 -0.59 -1.87 23.65
N GLY A 648 -1.55 -1.01 23.31
CA GLY A 648 -2.57 -1.26 22.29
C GLY A 648 -1.95 -1.27 20.89
N PHE A 649 -2.54 -2.05 19.98
CA PHE A 649 -2.14 -2.10 18.58
C PHE A 649 -3.28 -1.59 17.70
N ASP A 650 -2.92 -0.92 16.60
CA ASP A 650 -3.81 -0.62 15.48
C ASP A 650 -2.98 -0.53 14.18
N THR A 651 -2.98 -1.62 13.42
CA THR A 651 -2.20 -1.75 12.18
C THR A 651 -2.75 -0.91 11.02
N VAL A 652 -3.96 -0.35 11.13
CA VAL A 652 -4.57 0.45 10.06
C VAL A 652 -3.82 1.77 9.86
N TRP A 653 -3.44 2.44 10.96
CA TRP A 653 -2.79 3.77 10.92
C TRP A 653 -1.41 3.83 11.59
N SER A 654 -1.03 2.86 12.43
CA SER A 654 0.23 2.94 13.18
C SER A 654 1.38 2.19 12.50
N GLN A 655 2.45 2.93 12.14
CA GLN A 655 3.76 2.36 11.79
C GLN A 655 4.25 1.42 12.90
N THR A 656 4.19 1.87 14.16
CA THR A 656 4.66 1.14 15.33
C THR A 656 3.92 -0.18 15.51
N SER A 657 2.60 -0.22 15.32
CA SER A 657 1.85 -1.48 15.43
C SER A 657 2.29 -2.50 14.38
N ASN A 658 2.55 -2.05 13.15
CA ASN A 658 3.08 -2.91 12.10
C ASN A 658 4.53 -3.34 12.40
N TYR A 659 5.41 -2.45 12.81
CA TYR A 659 6.79 -2.81 13.20
C TYR A 659 6.84 -3.83 14.36
N LEU A 660 6.03 -3.64 15.40
CA LEU A 660 6.01 -4.54 16.57
C LEU A 660 5.41 -5.93 16.26
N GLN A 661 4.57 -6.07 15.22
CA GLN A 661 3.89 -7.34 14.94
C GLN A 661 4.86 -8.47 14.56
N HIS A 662 5.96 -8.12 13.89
CA HIS A 662 6.97 -9.09 13.43
C HIS A 662 7.66 -9.83 14.58
N ALA A 663 7.75 -9.21 15.77
CA ALA A 663 8.30 -9.86 16.95
C ALA A 663 7.41 -11.03 17.38
N TRP A 664 6.10 -10.78 17.54
CA TRP A 664 5.18 -11.79 18.02
C TRP A 664 4.83 -12.84 16.96
N ILE A 665 4.73 -12.46 15.69
CA ILE A 665 4.51 -13.41 14.57
C ILE A 665 5.68 -14.38 14.45
N THR A 666 6.92 -13.87 14.47
CA THR A 666 8.13 -14.71 14.44
C THR A 666 8.19 -15.59 15.69
N TRP A 667 7.92 -15.02 16.87
CA TRP A 667 8.00 -15.76 18.12
C TRP A 667 6.95 -16.87 18.23
N ILE A 668 5.69 -16.61 17.88
CA ILE A 668 4.60 -17.57 18.04
C ILE A 668 4.74 -18.77 17.08
N THR A 669 5.21 -18.52 15.85
CA THR A 669 5.53 -19.54 14.84
C THR A 669 6.89 -20.22 15.07
N ARG A 670 7.71 -19.71 16.00
CA ARG A 670 9.15 -20.04 16.13
C ARG A 670 9.94 -19.81 14.82
N GLY A 671 9.46 -18.94 13.94
CA GLY A 671 10.02 -18.66 12.61
C GLY A 671 9.78 -19.76 11.56
N LEU A 672 8.89 -20.72 11.82
CA LEU A 672 8.56 -21.85 10.93
C LEU A 672 7.08 -21.79 10.57
N HIS A 673 6.73 -21.46 9.33
CA HIS A 673 5.34 -21.33 8.90
C HIS A 673 5.16 -21.50 7.39
N ALA A 674 3.92 -21.80 6.94
CA ALA A 674 3.54 -21.47 5.57
C ALA A 674 3.38 -19.95 5.49
N GLY A 675 3.82 -19.36 4.38
CA GLY A 675 3.97 -17.92 4.24
C GLY A 675 5.38 -17.49 3.86
N TRP A 676 5.58 -16.18 3.72
CA TRP A 676 6.76 -15.53 3.14
C TRP A 676 6.89 -14.12 3.72
N ARG A 677 8.12 -13.62 3.89
CA ARG A 677 8.40 -12.20 4.21
C ARG A 677 9.28 -11.62 3.13
N ARG A 678 8.74 -10.68 2.37
CA ARG A 678 9.45 -9.84 1.39
C ARG A 678 8.92 -8.43 1.50
N VAL A 679 9.80 -7.46 1.27
CA VAL A 679 9.46 -6.05 1.13
C VAL A 679 9.98 -5.59 -0.22
N ASN A 680 9.08 -5.10 -1.07
CA ASN A 680 9.42 -4.51 -2.35
C ASN A 680 9.42 -2.98 -2.23
N LEU A 681 10.31 -2.33 -2.96
CA LEU A 681 10.30 -0.87 -3.12
C LEU A 681 10.37 -0.57 -4.61
N ASN A 682 9.20 -0.64 -5.24
CA ASN A 682 9.02 -0.40 -6.66
C ASN A 682 8.65 1.07 -6.85
N THR A 683 9.60 1.90 -7.26
CA THR A 683 9.42 3.33 -7.50
C THR A 683 9.21 3.57 -9.00
N GLN A 684 8.00 3.95 -9.36
CA GLN A 684 7.62 4.21 -10.76
C GLN A 684 7.68 5.72 -11.04
N ILE A 685 8.35 6.09 -12.13
CA ILE A 685 8.41 7.46 -12.65
C ILE A 685 7.58 7.54 -13.93
N ASP A 686 6.43 8.17 -13.83
CA ASP A 686 5.50 8.46 -14.91
C ASP A 686 5.99 9.68 -15.74
N ASP A 687 5.25 10.04 -16.79
CA ASP A 687 5.50 11.17 -17.72
C ASP A 687 6.85 11.22 -18.46
N MET A 688 7.66 10.15 -18.49
CA MET A 688 9.01 10.26 -19.06
C MET A 688 8.99 10.59 -20.56
N PHE A 689 9.79 11.59 -20.92
CA PHE A 689 9.85 12.33 -22.20
C PHE A 689 8.84 13.48 -22.39
N LEU A 690 7.78 13.59 -21.59
CA LEU A 690 6.83 14.72 -21.66
C LEU A 690 7.39 16.01 -21.07
N GLN A 691 6.61 17.09 -21.16
CA GLN A 691 6.77 18.30 -20.34
C GLN A 691 5.58 18.41 -19.40
N THR A 692 5.79 18.83 -18.16
CA THR A 692 4.75 18.96 -17.14
C THR A 692 4.66 20.42 -16.68
N ASP A 693 3.44 20.97 -16.60
CA ASP A 693 3.18 22.26 -15.95
C ASP A 693 3.44 22.15 -14.44
N ILE A 694 4.24 23.06 -13.89
CA ILE A 694 4.62 23.07 -12.48
C ILE A 694 3.66 23.92 -11.65
N TYR A 695 3.15 23.35 -10.55
CA TYR A 695 2.20 23.98 -9.62
C TYR A 695 2.73 25.31 -9.07
N GLN A 696 3.98 25.30 -8.59
CA GLN A 696 4.67 26.50 -8.10
C GLN A 696 6.14 26.53 -8.54
N PRO A 697 6.60 27.56 -9.26
CA PRO A 697 5.87 28.76 -9.68
C PRO A 697 5.01 28.52 -10.93
N SER A 698 3.68 28.64 -10.77
CA SER A 698 2.66 28.46 -11.82
C SER A 698 2.97 29.21 -13.12
N GLY A 699 2.73 28.55 -14.25
CA GLY A 699 3.13 29.04 -15.58
C GLY A 699 4.58 28.72 -15.95
N THR A 700 5.25 27.87 -15.16
CA THR A 700 6.53 27.25 -15.51
C THR A 700 6.27 25.83 -16.00
N ILE A 701 6.92 25.43 -17.09
CA ILE A 701 6.88 24.07 -17.62
C ILE A 701 8.27 23.45 -17.42
N PHE A 702 8.32 22.19 -16.98
CA PHE A 702 9.56 21.44 -16.79
C PHE A 702 9.58 20.13 -17.57
N ARG A 703 10.75 19.81 -18.14
CA ARG A 703 11.11 18.50 -18.72
C ARG A 703 12.48 18.11 -18.18
N ILE A 704 12.58 16.89 -17.67
CA ILE A 704 13.81 16.33 -17.12
C ILE A 704 14.97 16.37 -18.12
N THR A 705 16.17 16.73 -17.66
CA THR A 705 17.35 16.89 -18.51
C THR A 705 18.29 15.69 -18.43
N THR A 706 19.25 15.61 -19.36
CA THR A 706 20.35 14.64 -19.29
C THR A 706 21.18 14.80 -18.02
N ASP A 707 21.38 16.04 -17.60
CA ASP A 707 22.22 16.39 -16.45
C ASP A 707 21.53 16.00 -15.14
N ASP A 708 20.20 16.14 -15.06
CA ASP A 708 19.40 15.59 -13.95
C ASP A 708 19.50 14.06 -13.90
N MET A 709 19.41 13.39 -15.05
CA MET A 709 19.47 11.93 -15.14
C MET A 709 20.88 11.38 -14.83
N ASP A 710 21.95 12.11 -15.17
CA ASP A 710 23.32 11.83 -14.69
C ASP A 710 23.39 11.94 -13.16
N GLY A 711 22.68 12.91 -12.56
CA GLY A 711 22.55 13.07 -11.10
C GLY A 711 21.84 11.89 -10.41
N ILE A 712 20.71 11.43 -10.96
CA ILE A 712 20.01 10.23 -10.47
C ILE A 712 20.91 8.99 -10.62
N THR A 713 21.54 8.81 -11.77
CA THR A 713 22.41 7.65 -12.06
C THR A 713 23.63 7.61 -11.14
N SER A 714 24.25 8.77 -10.87
CA SER A 714 25.39 8.91 -9.95
C SER A 714 24.99 8.67 -8.49
N TRP A 715 23.73 8.89 -8.13
CA TRP A 715 23.18 8.63 -6.80
C TRP A 715 22.81 7.15 -6.57
N LEU A 716 22.38 6.42 -7.61
CA LEU A 716 21.94 5.03 -7.48
C LEU A 716 22.94 4.11 -6.74
N PRO A 717 24.26 4.14 -6.98
CA PRO A 717 25.24 3.37 -6.20
C PRO A 717 25.26 3.72 -4.71
N ASN A 718 25.02 4.99 -4.35
CA ASN A 718 25.10 5.46 -2.96
C ASN A 718 23.88 4.99 -2.15
N ILE A 719 22.66 5.13 -2.69
CA ILE A 719 21.45 4.60 -2.04
C ILE A 719 21.49 3.07 -1.97
N ARG A 720 21.98 2.38 -3.03
CA ARG A 720 22.20 0.93 -3.04
C ARG A 720 23.15 0.47 -1.92
N ALA A 721 24.15 1.28 -1.56
CA ALA A 721 25.11 1.00 -0.49
C ALA A 721 24.57 1.29 0.94
N LYS A 722 23.46 2.03 1.07
CA LYS A 722 22.77 2.28 2.36
C LYS A 722 21.80 1.15 2.74
N LEU A 723 21.41 0.30 1.79
CA LEU A 723 20.49 -0.82 1.99
C LEU A 723 21.13 -1.98 2.80
N ASN A 724 20.28 -2.79 3.43
CA ASN A 724 20.72 -4.03 4.08
C ASN A 724 21.23 -5.07 3.06
N SER A 725 22.01 -6.05 3.52
CA SER A 725 22.55 -7.14 2.69
C SER A 725 21.45 -7.88 1.90
N GLY A 726 21.76 -8.30 0.67
CA GLY A 726 20.82 -9.00 -0.22
C GLY A 726 19.78 -8.11 -0.91
N SER A 727 19.75 -6.80 -0.61
CA SER A 727 18.83 -5.86 -1.26
C SER A 727 19.19 -5.61 -2.73
N THR A 728 18.19 -5.28 -3.53
CA THR A 728 18.34 -4.75 -4.89
C THR A 728 17.43 -3.55 -5.08
N TYR A 729 17.94 -2.49 -5.70
CA TYR A 729 17.16 -1.28 -5.99
C TYR A 729 17.45 -0.74 -7.39
N PHE A 730 16.41 -0.40 -8.12
CA PHE A 730 16.44 0.36 -9.36
C PHE A 730 15.17 1.21 -9.43
N VAL A 731 15.10 2.11 -10.42
CA VAL A 731 13.94 2.95 -10.67
C VAL A 731 13.28 2.45 -11.96
N GLU A 732 11.95 2.33 -11.96
CA GLU A 732 11.17 1.91 -13.12
C GLU A 732 10.53 3.12 -13.80
N ILE A 733 10.63 3.22 -15.12
CA ILE A 733 10.30 4.43 -15.88
C ILE A 733 9.17 4.14 -16.88
N GLY A 734 8.04 4.84 -16.69
CA GLY A 734 6.91 4.89 -17.61
C GLY A 734 7.15 5.93 -18.71
N HIS A 735 7.24 5.47 -19.96
CA HIS A 735 7.61 6.34 -21.09
C HIS A 735 6.44 6.71 -22.01
N ASN A 736 6.49 7.93 -22.53
CA ASN A 736 5.59 8.47 -23.53
C ASN A 736 6.33 8.85 -24.82
N GLY A 737 6.24 8.00 -25.85
CA GLY A 737 7.00 8.17 -27.08
C GLY A 737 6.70 9.46 -27.87
N ASN A 738 5.54 10.09 -27.69
CA ASN A 738 5.22 11.36 -28.36
C ASN A 738 6.09 12.51 -27.86
N GLY A 739 6.38 12.58 -26.55
CA GLY A 739 7.29 13.59 -25.97
C GLY A 739 8.74 13.50 -26.48
N ASN A 740 9.16 12.32 -26.95
CA ASN A 740 10.41 12.16 -27.69
C ASN A 740 10.30 12.73 -29.13
N ILE A 741 9.17 12.56 -29.80
CA ILE A 741 8.90 13.14 -31.12
C ILE A 741 8.75 14.66 -31.05
N GLU A 742 8.09 15.22 -30.04
CA GLU A 742 7.96 16.67 -29.81
C GLU A 742 9.35 17.34 -29.64
N ALA A 743 10.21 16.72 -28.83
CA ALA A 743 11.60 17.15 -28.69
C ALA A 743 12.38 16.99 -30.01
N GLY A 744 12.16 15.90 -30.75
CA GLY A 744 12.74 15.68 -32.07
C GLY A 744 12.31 16.72 -33.12
N VAL A 745 11.03 17.12 -33.12
CA VAL A 745 10.48 18.21 -33.97
C VAL A 745 11.15 19.52 -33.60
N THR A 746 11.31 19.81 -32.31
CA THR A 746 11.97 21.01 -31.80
C THR A 746 13.45 21.07 -32.20
N ALA A 747 14.15 19.93 -32.19
CA ALA A 747 15.59 19.86 -32.48
C ALA A 747 15.93 19.73 -33.98
N ALA A 748 15.10 19.04 -34.77
CA ALA A 748 15.40 18.69 -36.17
C ALA A 748 14.32 19.10 -37.20
N GLY A 749 13.22 19.71 -36.76
CA GLY A 749 12.14 20.24 -37.60
C GLY A 749 11.10 19.22 -38.06
N GLU A 750 9.89 19.70 -38.31
CA GLU A 750 8.72 18.92 -38.76
C GLU A 750 9.02 18.02 -39.97
N ASP A 751 9.76 18.50 -40.96
CA ASP A 751 10.16 17.73 -42.17
C ASP A 751 10.92 16.44 -41.82
N THR A 752 11.83 16.50 -40.83
CA THR A 752 12.60 15.34 -40.34
C THR A 752 11.69 14.37 -39.56
N CYS A 753 10.71 14.94 -38.87
CA CYS A 753 9.72 14.28 -38.03
C CYS A 753 8.38 14.05 -38.72
N SER A 754 8.37 13.84 -40.05
CA SER A 754 7.20 13.39 -40.83
C SER A 754 5.95 14.30 -40.75
N GLY A 755 6.12 15.57 -40.42
CA GLY A 755 5.04 16.57 -40.32
C GLY A 755 4.59 16.94 -38.91
N GLY A 756 5.27 16.45 -37.86
CA GLY A 756 4.98 16.81 -36.46
C GLY A 756 4.85 15.61 -35.53
N ALA A 757 4.52 15.88 -34.26
CA ALA A 757 4.09 14.88 -33.30
C ALA A 757 2.58 14.56 -33.49
N ILE A 758 2.01 13.71 -32.64
CA ILE A 758 0.56 13.65 -32.46
C ILE A 758 0.14 14.84 -31.59
N GLU A 759 -0.87 15.57 -32.05
CA GLU A 759 -1.37 16.82 -31.45
C GLU A 759 -2.90 16.79 -31.49
N TYR A 760 -3.56 17.19 -30.40
CA TYR A 760 -5.02 17.30 -30.30
C TYR A 760 -5.43 18.29 -29.20
N ASP A 761 -6.62 18.90 -29.32
CA ASP A 761 -7.23 19.64 -28.20
C ASP A 761 -7.72 18.64 -27.14
N SER A 762 -7.07 18.57 -25.98
CA SER A 762 -7.52 17.71 -24.87
C SER A 762 -8.94 18.10 -24.41
N PRO A 763 -9.86 17.13 -24.26
CA PRO A 763 -11.18 17.41 -23.71
C PRO A 763 -11.08 17.74 -22.21
N PRO A 764 -12.05 18.47 -21.64
CA PRO A 764 -12.16 18.59 -20.19
C PRO A 764 -12.36 17.22 -19.53
N ASP A 765 -11.74 17.03 -18.38
CA ASP A 765 -11.75 15.75 -17.65
C ASP A 765 -13.17 15.27 -17.34
N THR A 766 -13.34 13.95 -17.35
CA THR A 766 -14.56 13.34 -16.82
C THR A 766 -14.60 13.47 -15.31
N ALA A 767 -15.77 13.27 -14.71
CA ALA A 767 -15.80 12.90 -13.30
C ALA A 767 -14.95 11.64 -13.06
N LEU A 768 -14.35 11.54 -11.87
CA LEU A 768 -13.68 10.33 -11.43
C LEU A 768 -14.69 9.17 -11.39
N GLU A 769 -14.23 7.96 -11.69
CA GLU A 769 -15.02 6.73 -11.82
C GLU A 769 -16.14 6.80 -12.88
N PHE A 770 -15.94 7.60 -13.93
CA PHE A 770 -16.82 7.64 -15.09
C PHE A 770 -16.75 6.33 -15.89
N VAL A 771 -17.82 5.52 -15.79
CA VAL A 771 -18.01 4.32 -16.62
C VAL A 771 -18.47 4.71 -18.02
N LYS A 772 -17.65 4.49 -19.04
CA LYS A 772 -17.99 4.91 -20.42
C LYS A 772 -19.03 3.99 -21.06
N PRO A 773 -20.12 4.51 -21.66
CA PRO A 773 -20.99 3.71 -22.51
C PRO A 773 -20.22 3.12 -23.71
N LEU A 774 -20.18 1.79 -23.82
CA LEU A 774 -19.41 1.09 -24.86
C LEU A 774 -19.81 1.51 -26.29
N GLY A 775 -18.83 1.65 -27.17
CA GLY A 775 -19.02 2.11 -28.55
C GLY A 775 -19.32 3.61 -28.69
N THR A 776 -19.14 4.40 -27.62
CA THR A 776 -19.26 5.87 -27.64
C THR A 776 -17.90 6.56 -27.45
N GLY A 777 -17.89 7.89 -27.50
CA GLY A 777 -16.69 8.73 -27.62
C GLY A 777 -16.52 9.29 -29.04
N SER A 778 -15.50 10.12 -29.24
CA SER A 778 -15.07 10.66 -30.53
C SER A 778 -13.57 10.48 -30.65
N ASN A 779 -13.06 10.14 -31.85
CA ASN A 779 -11.61 10.07 -32.07
C ASN A 779 -11.02 11.49 -32.01
N LEU A 780 -10.02 11.66 -31.15
CA LEU A 780 -9.20 12.87 -30.97
C LEU A 780 -7.89 12.77 -31.78
N TRP A 781 -7.36 11.57 -31.99
CA TRP A 781 -6.17 11.37 -32.81
C TRP A 781 -6.37 11.89 -34.25
N PRO A 782 -5.37 12.59 -34.81
CA PRO A 782 -5.32 12.93 -36.23
C PRO A 782 -5.55 11.71 -37.14
N THR A 783 -6.19 11.94 -38.29
CA THR A 783 -6.46 10.87 -39.29
C THR A 783 -5.21 10.34 -40.00
N SER A 784 -4.06 10.96 -39.76
CA SER A 784 -2.72 10.54 -40.18
C SER A 784 -1.71 11.08 -39.16
N PRO A 785 -0.66 10.31 -38.78
CA PRO A 785 -0.32 8.98 -39.27
C PRO A 785 -1.19 7.86 -38.67
N THR A 786 -1.53 6.86 -39.49
CA THR A 786 -2.34 5.68 -39.07
C THR A 786 -1.50 4.52 -38.53
N ASN A 787 -0.18 4.60 -38.69
CA ASN A 787 0.82 3.63 -38.24
C ASN A 787 2.04 4.43 -37.74
N TYR A 788 2.87 3.87 -36.86
CA TYR A 788 4.08 4.54 -36.39
C TYR A 788 5.09 4.71 -37.55
N THR A 789 5.32 5.94 -38.03
CA THR A 789 6.13 6.21 -39.24
C THR A 789 7.33 7.13 -39.08
N TRP A 790 7.58 7.70 -37.89
CA TRP A 790 8.69 8.65 -37.68
C TRP A 790 10.06 8.05 -38.00
N SER A 791 11.02 8.92 -38.34
CA SER A 791 12.38 8.51 -38.71
C SER A 791 13.27 8.35 -37.48
N THR A 792 14.26 7.46 -37.52
CA THR A 792 15.27 7.36 -36.46
C THR A 792 16.12 8.62 -36.31
N THR A 793 16.20 9.44 -37.36
CA THR A 793 16.79 10.78 -37.29
C THR A 793 15.94 11.78 -36.50
N CYS A 794 14.61 11.60 -36.45
CA CYS A 794 13.72 12.34 -35.55
C CYS A 794 13.87 11.85 -34.11
N GLU A 795 13.75 10.53 -33.89
CA GLU A 795 13.87 9.89 -32.57
C GLU A 795 15.18 10.29 -31.87
N GLN A 796 16.32 10.20 -32.58
CA GLN A 796 17.67 10.50 -32.08
C GLN A 796 18.03 11.99 -32.04
N ALA A 797 17.12 12.91 -32.42
CA ALA A 797 17.38 14.35 -32.29
C ALA A 797 17.15 14.87 -30.85
N ASP A 798 16.41 14.12 -30.04
CA ASP A 798 16.25 14.34 -28.59
C ASP A 798 17.42 13.73 -27.82
N THR A 799 18.19 14.57 -27.14
CA THR A 799 19.37 14.13 -26.38
C THR A 799 19.02 13.18 -25.24
N LEU A 800 17.85 13.35 -24.62
CA LEU A 800 17.37 12.49 -23.53
C LEU A 800 17.24 11.02 -23.99
N LEU A 801 16.80 10.78 -25.23
CA LEU A 801 16.71 9.42 -25.77
C LEU A 801 18.09 8.82 -25.95
N THR A 802 19.02 9.58 -26.54
CA THR A 802 20.39 9.10 -26.77
C THR A 802 21.13 8.83 -25.45
N TRP A 803 20.80 9.59 -24.40
CA TRP A 803 21.30 9.37 -23.04
C TRP A 803 20.75 8.07 -22.42
N PHE A 804 19.44 7.81 -22.54
CA PHE A 804 18.86 6.53 -22.08
C PHE A 804 19.45 5.34 -22.84
N GLN A 805 19.72 5.49 -24.15
CA GLN A 805 20.36 4.46 -24.96
C GLN A 805 21.80 4.12 -24.50
N SER A 806 22.49 5.00 -23.76
CA SER A 806 23.76 4.69 -23.10
C SER A 806 23.64 4.16 -21.66
N HIS A 807 22.46 4.24 -21.04
CA HIS A 807 22.22 3.87 -19.62
C HIS A 807 21.11 2.81 -19.46
N MET A 808 20.92 1.98 -20.49
CA MET A 808 19.82 1.00 -20.63
C MET A 808 19.74 -0.06 -19.51
N ASP A 809 20.86 -0.34 -18.82
CA ASP A 809 20.93 -1.38 -17.79
C ASP A 809 20.67 -0.84 -16.36
N ASP A 810 20.68 0.48 -16.14
CA ASP A 810 20.55 1.06 -14.78
C ASP A 810 19.11 1.07 -14.26
N TYR A 811 18.14 1.20 -15.17
CA TYR A 811 16.71 1.40 -14.92
C TYR A 811 15.87 0.20 -15.37
N ALA A 812 14.57 0.22 -15.06
CA ALA A 812 13.56 -0.64 -15.67
C ALA A 812 12.56 0.20 -16.49
N TYR A 813 11.85 -0.43 -17.43
CA TYR A 813 11.07 0.30 -18.44
C TYR A 813 9.69 -0.32 -18.70
N LEU A 814 8.68 0.54 -18.86
CA LEU A 814 7.34 0.15 -19.32
C LEU A 814 6.64 1.26 -20.10
N SER A 815 5.52 0.92 -20.72
CA SER A 815 4.69 1.87 -21.47
C SER A 815 3.82 2.70 -20.52
N HIS A 816 3.80 4.02 -20.71
CA HIS A 816 2.83 4.93 -20.12
C HIS A 816 1.85 5.50 -21.17
N THR A 817 1.61 4.74 -22.24
CA THR A 817 0.92 5.18 -23.50
C THR A 817 1.73 6.16 -24.35
N PHE A 818 1.31 6.43 -25.58
CA PHE A 818 2.15 7.17 -26.53
C PHE A 818 2.12 8.67 -26.28
N THR A 819 0.92 9.25 -26.11
CA THR A 819 0.68 10.70 -26.02
C THR A 819 0.25 11.19 -24.64
N HIS A 820 -0.02 10.27 -23.70
CA HIS A 820 -0.75 10.57 -22.45
C HIS A 820 -2.18 11.10 -22.74
N LEU A 821 -2.87 10.51 -23.72
CA LEU A 821 -4.29 10.78 -23.95
C LEU A 821 -5.15 10.20 -22.82
N GLU A 822 -5.96 11.06 -22.18
CA GLU A 822 -6.92 10.67 -21.15
C GLU A 822 -8.01 9.70 -21.64
N GLN A 823 -8.10 8.54 -20.99
CA GLN A 823 -8.81 7.38 -21.56
C GLN A 823 -10.22 7.16 -21.03
N ASN A 824 -10.69 7.93 -20.04
CA ASN A 824 -12.02 7.75 -19.46
C ASN A 824 -13.17 7.84 -20.48
N ASN A 825 -13.07 8.70 -21.50
CA ASN A 825 -14.09 8.85 -22.55
C ASN A 825 -13.57 8.63 -23.99
N ALA A 826 -12.31 8.20 -24.14
CA ALA A 826 -11.70 7.96 -25.45
C ALA A 826 -12.25 6.69 -26.14
N THR A 827 -12.04 6.60 -27.46
CA THR A 827 -12.52 5.50 -28.30
C THR A 827 -11.53 4.33 -28.35
N TYR A 828 -12.01 3.16 -28.77
CA TYR A 828 -11.15 2.02 -29.04
C TYR A 828 -10.03 2.35 -30.04
N ASP A 829 -10.34 3.09 -31.12
CA ASP A 829 -9.38 3.42 -32.19
C ASP A 829 -8.23 4.30 -31.69
N ASP A 830 -8.50 5.20 -30.74
CA ASP A 830 -7.48 6.06 -30.13
C ASP A 830 -6.60 5.28 -29.19
N ILE A 831 -7.22 4.51 -28.30
CA ILE A 831 -6.51 3.77 -27.27
C ILE A 831 -5.72 2.60 -27.88
N TYR A 832 -6.20 2.01 -28.99
CA TYR A 832 -5.41 1.05 -29.75
C TYR A 832 -4.14 1.69 -30.33
N LYS A 833 -4.22 2.94 -30.82
CA LYS A 833 -3.05 3.68 -31.29
C LYS A 833 -2.12 4.07 -30.14
N GLU A 834 -2.65 4.50 -28.99
CA GLU A 834 -1.88 4.78 -27.76
C GLU A 834 -0.96 3.62 -27.34
N ILE A 835 -1.50 2.40 -27.27
CA ILE A 835 -0.72 1.23 -26.89
C ILE A 835 0.23 0.81 -28.02
N ASN A 836 -0.29 0.70 -29.25
CA ASN A 836 0.46 0.16 -30.37
C ASN A 836 1.64 1.05 -30.80
N PHE A 837 1.46 2.37 -30.83
CA PHE A 837 2.51 3.31 -31.21
C PHE A 837 3.62 3.33 -30.16
N ASN A 838 3.28 3.29 -28.87
CA ASN A 838 4.29 3.26 -27.82
C ASN A 838 5.05 1.93 -27.80
N GLN A 839 4.39 0.79 -28.03
CA GLN A 839 5.05 -0.50 -28.22
C GLN A 839 6.05 -0.48 -29.39
N VAL A 840 5.68 0.09 -30.54
CA VAL A 840 6.58 0.20 -31.71
C VAL A 840 7.74 1.16 -31.44
N TRP A 841 7.50 2.28 -30.77
CA TRP A 841 8.56 3.21 -30.36
C TRP A 841 9.53 2.53 -29.36
N LEU A 842 9.04 1.94 -28.26
CA LEU A 842 9.83 1.19 -27.27
C LEU A 842 10.68 0.07 -27.91
N GLN A 843 10.16 -0.60 -28.95
CA GLN A 843 10.91 -1.61 -29.70
C GLN A 843 11.98 -1.02 -30.61
N ARG A 844 11.71 0.11 -31.28
CA ARG A 844 12.66 0.79 -32.18
C ARG A 844 13.79 1.49 -31.42
N THR A 845 13.50 2.08 -30.27
CA THR A 845 14.46 2.79 -29.44
C THR A 845 15.30 1.86 -28.56
N GLY A 846 14.87 0.61 -28.36
CA GLY A 846 15.63 -0.44 -27.69
C GLY A 846 15.19 -0.73 -26.25
N PHE A 847 14.32 0.08 -25.65
CA PHE A 847 13.79 -0.15 -24.30
C PHE A 847 13.16 -1.55 -24.15
N ALA A 848 12.41 -2.00 -25.16
CA ALA A 848 11.79 -3.33 -25.16
C ALA A 848 12.77 -4.50 -25.34
N ALA A 849 14.07 -4.24 -25.47
CA ALA A 849 15.14 -5.23 -25.45
C ALA A 849 15.94 -5.25 -24.13
N SER A 850 15.61 -4.37 -23.17
CA SER A 850 16.20 -4.41 -21.82
C SER A 850 15.80 -5.70 -21.08
N SER A 851 16.67 -6.17 -20.20
CA SER A 851 16.39 -7.30 -19.30
C SER A 851 15.32 -6.97 -18.24
N LYS A 852 15.04 -5.69 -18.02
CA LYS A 852 14.07 -5.17 -17.04
C LYS A 852 12.90 -4.46 -17.74
N PHE A 853 12.29 -5.12 -18.72
CA PHE A 853 11.19 -4.57 -19.50
C PHE A 853 9.84 -5.24 -19.18
N THR A 854 8.85 -4.44 -18.80
CA THR A 854 7.47 -4.88 -18.63
C THR A 854 6.75 -4.85 -19.99
N SER A 855 6.37 -6.03 -20.47
CA SER A 855 5.85 -6.25 -21.84
C SER A 855 4.34 -6.45 -21.94
N ASN A 856 3.71 -6.91 -20.85
CA ASN A 856 2.28 -7.24 -20.78
C ASN A 856 1.49 -6.31 -19.83
N GLY A 857 2.12 -5.25 -19.33
CA GLY A 857 1.56 -4.29 -18.38
C GLY A 857 1.83 -2.85 -18.79
N ILE A 858 1.01 -1.92 -18.29
CA ILE A 858 1.18 -0.47 -18.50
C ILE A 858 0.93 0.30 -17.21
N ILE A 859 1.43 1.54 -17.19
CA ILE A 859 0.89 2.58 -16.32
C ILE A 859 -0.16 3.33 -17.15
N PRO A 860 -1.46 3.32 -16.77
CA PRO A 860 -2.47 4.09 -17.50
C PRO A 860 -2.26 5.60 -17.25
N PRO A 861 -2.44 6.47 -18.27
CA PRO A 861 -2.26 7.92 -18.13
C PRO A 861 -3.24 8.46 -17.09
N ALA A 862 -2.73 9.23 -16.12
CA ALA A 862 -3.44 9.68 -14.92
C ALA A 862 -4.35 8.62 -14.22
N ILE A 863 -4.06 7.32 -14.37
CA ILE A 863 -4.92 6.20 -13.95
C ILE A 863 -6.35 6.34 -14.52
N THR A 864 -6.48 6.62 -15.82
CA THR A 864 -7.76 6.71 -16.54
C THR A 864 -7.97 5.58 -17.55
N GLY A 865 -9.22 5.39 -17.96
CA GLY A 865 -9.65 4.29 -18.83
C GLY A 865 -10.02 2.99 -18.09
N LEU A 866 -9.76 2.89 -16.78
CA LEU A 866 -10.04 1.67 -15.99
C LEU A 866 -11.54 1.34 -15.86
N HIS A 867 -12.44 2.26 -16.21
CA HIS A 867 -13.89 2.02 -16.34
C HIS A 867 -14.42 2.24 -17.78
N ASN A 868 -13.52 2.21 -18.77
CA ASN A 868 -13.85 2.27 -20.19
C ASN A 868 -13.56 0.91 -20.83
N GLY A 869 -14.58 0.06 -20.96
CA GLY A 869 -14.42 -1.27 -21.55
C GLY A 869 -13.95 -1.31 -23.02
N ASP A 870 -13.98 -0.18 -23.74
CA ASP A 870 -13.29 -0.07 -25.04
C ASP A 870 -11.79 0.16 -24.87
N ALA A 871 -11.36 0.86 -23.82
CA ALA A 871 -9.95 1.05 -23.45
C ALA A 871 -9.32 -0.27 -23.03
N LEU A 872 -9.92 -0.93 -22.03
CA LEU A 872 -9.47 -2.20 -21.50
C LEU A 872 -9.40 -3.29 -22.59
N ARG A 873 -10.33 -3.28 -23.55
CA ARG A 873 -10.26 -4.15 -24.74
C ARG A 873 -9.11 -3.77 -25.67
N ALA A 874 -8.88 -2.49 -25.96
CA ALA A 874 -7.77 -2.04 -26.81
C ALA A 874 -6.39 -2.33 -26.18
N TRP A 875 -6.28 -2.29 -24.85
CA TRP A 875 -5.11 -2.74 -24.10
C TRP A 875 -4.91 -4.26 -24.32
N TRP A 876 -5.96 -5.05 -24.07
CA TRP A 876 -5.95 -6.51 -24.19
C TRP A 876 -5.63 -7.01 -25.61
N ASP A 877 -6.20 -6.37 -26.63
CA ASP A 877 -5.96 -6.70 -28.04
C ASP A 877 -4.52 -6.35 -28.51
N ASN A 878 -3.77 -5.54 -27.74
CA ASN A 878 -2.32 -5.32 -27.89
C ASN A 878 -1.46 -6.15 -26.90
N GLY A 879 -2.05 -7.10 -26.19
CA GLY A 879 -1.34 -8.01 -25.28
C GLY A 879 -1.11 -7.48 -23.85
N ILE A 880 -1.70 -6.35 -23.49
CA ILE A 880 -1.66 -5.82 -22.12
C ILE A 880 -2.75 -6.52 -21.29
N THR A 881 -2.34 -7.16 -20.20
CA THR A 881 -3.18 -8.03 -19.34
C THR A 881 -3.26 -7.53 -17.89
N ASN A 882 -2.42 -6.55 -17.54
CA ASN A 882 -2.37 -5.93 -16.23
C ASN A 882 -2.01 -4.45 -16.33
N CYS A 883 -2.26 -3.70 -15.25
CA CYS A 883 -1.84 -2.32 -15.08
C CYS A 883 -1.67 -1.96 -13.60
N VAL A 884 -1.30 -0.72 -13.29
CA VAL A 884 -1.48 -0.15 -11.95
C VAL A 884 -2.82 0.60 -11.83
N GLY A 885 -3.35 0.65 -10.62
CA GLY A 885 -4.44 1.52 -10.20
C GLY A 885 -3.94 2.70 -9.35
N ASP A 886 -4.76 3.11 -8.39
CA ASP A 886 -4.49 4.20 -7.45
C ASP A 886 -5.16 3.88 -6.11
N ASN A 887 -4.37 3.76 -5.04
CA ASN A 887 -4.84 3.36 -3.72
C ASN A 887 -5.71 4.44 -3.03
N THR A 888 -5.76 5.67 -3.53
CA THR A 888 -6.70 6.70 -3.04
C THR A 888 -8.14 6.47 -3.53
N ARG A 889 -8.35 5.55 -4.49
CA ARG A 889 -9.63 5.24 -5.15
C ARG A 889 -10.10 3.82 -4.82
N PRO A 890 -10.95 3.63 -3.78
CA PRO A 890 -11.33 2.29 -3.31
C PRO A 890 -12.06 1.38 -4.31
N VAL A 891 -12.51 1.91 -5.45
CA VAL A 891 -13.10 1.11 -6.54
C VAL A 891 -12.05 0.33 -7.35
N LEU A 892 -10.77 0.74 -7.27
CA LEU A 892 -9.63 0.08 -7.91
C LEU A 892 -8.92 -0.93 -7.00
N LEU A 893 -9.44 -1.14 -5.78
CA LEU A 893 -8.84 -2.00 -4.76
C LEU A 893 -9.62 -3.30 -4.57
N ASN A 894 -8.92 -4.36 -4.16
CA ASN A 894 -9.57 -5.60 -3.78
C ASN A 894 -10.27 -5.46 -2.42
N THR A 895 -11.59 -5.68 -2.40
CA THR A 895 -12.44 -5.52 -1.21
C THR A 895 -12.55 -6.77 -0.34
N GLN A 896 -11.85 -7.86 -0.69
CA GLN A 896 -11.82 -9.12 0.07
C GLN A 896 -10.50 -9.32 0.82
N ASN A 897 -9.39 -8.91 0.21
CA ASN A 897 -8.05 -8.96 0.81
C ASN A 897 -7.16 -7.87 0.20
N GLU A 898 -6.58 -7.03 1.05
CA GLU A 898 -5.62 -5.96 0.68
C GLU A 898 -4.35 -6.47 -0.03
N MET A 899 -4.01 -7.76 0.13
CA MET A 899 -2.84 -8.42 -0.45
C MET A 899 -3.12 -9.00 -1.85
N TRP A 900 -4.29 -8.73 -2.43
CA TRP A 900 -4.71 -9.21 -3.76
C TRP A 900 -4.94 -8.03 -4.72
N PRO A 901 -4.69 -8.19 -6.03
CA PRO A 901 -5.03 -7.17 -7.02
C PRO A 901 -6.55 -7.09 -7.20
N TYR A 902 -7.04 -5.97 -7.75
CA TYR A 902 -8.39 -5.90 -8.30
C TYR A 902 -8.43 -6.58 -9.68
N PHE A 903 -9.58 -7.15 -10.03
CA PHE A 903 -9.83 -7.69 -11.37
C PHE A 903 -11.05 -6.98 -11.94
N THR A 904 -10.90 -6.37 -13.12
CA THR A 904 -12.02 -5.65 -13.74
C THR A 904 -13.15 -6.61 -14.10
N SER A 905 -14.38 -6.10 -14.08
CA SER A 905 -15.58 -6.83 -14.44
C SER A 905 -16.39 -6.10 -15.51
N THR A 906 -17.11 -6.86 -16.35
CA THR A 906 -18.04 -6.27 -17.33
C THR A 906 -19.13 -5.38 -16.68
N ALA A 907 -19.42 -5.59 -15.39
CA ALA A 907 -20.47 -4.87 -14.66
C ALA A 907 -20.04 -3.50 -14.13
N SER A 908 -18.82 -3.38 -13.60
CA SER A 908 -18.27 -2.11 -13.08
C SER A 908 -17.54 -1.31 -14.16
N ASP A 909 -16.84 -2.01 -15.06
CA ASP A 909 -15.73 -1.43 -15.84
C ASP A 909 -15.95 -1.54 -17.36
N GLY A 910 -16.96 -2.32 -17.77
CA GLY A 910 -17.27 -2.62 -19.17
C GLY A 910 -16.38 -3.71 -19.80
N PHE A 911 -15.40 -4.26 -19.07
CA PHE A 911 -14.51 -5.34 -19.53
C PHE A 911 -14.13 -6.27 -18.36
N ASP A 912 -14.05 -7.57 -18.61
CA ASP A 912 -13.83 -8.62 -17.61
C ASP A 912 -12.40 -9.18 -17.70
N GLY A 913 -11.66 -9.18 -16.60
CA GLY A 913 -10.40 -9.93 -16.46
C GLY A 913 -9.09 -9.14 -16.60
N MET A 914 -9.09 -7.81 -16.73
CA MET A 914 -7.86 -7.02 -16.61
C MET A 914 -7.43 -6.99 -15.14
N GLN A 915 -6.15 -7.26 -14.85
CA GLN A 915 -5.61 -7.20 -13.49
C GLN A 915 -5.13 -5.79 -13.16
N VAL A 916 -5.77 -5.14 -12.19
CA VAL A 916 -5.36 -3.83 -11.66
C VAL A 916 -4.59 -4.07 -10.37
N ASN A 917 -3.28 -3.89 -10.43
CA ASN A 917 -2.42 -3.96 -9.25
C ASN A 917 -2.52 -2.65 -8.46
N PRO A 918 -2.52 -2.67 -7.12
CA PRO A 918 -2.55 -1.44 -6.32
C PRO A 918 -1.27 -0.61 -6.54
N ARG A 919 -1.34 0.71 -6.28
CA ARG A 919 -0.21 1.65 -6.30
C ARG A 919 -0.46 2.80 -5.32
N PHE A 920 0.51 3.07 -4.44
CA PHE A 920 0.43 4.20 -3.50
C PHE A 920 0.78 5.53 -4.18
N ALA A 921 -0.05 6.55 -3.94
CA ALA A 921 0.32 7.95 -4.13
C ALA A 921 1.19 8.45 -2.97
N THR A 922 1.92 9.55 -3.18
CA THR A 922 2.75 10.23 -2.17
C THR A 922 2.47 11.74 -2.18
N ARG A 923 2.97 12.47 -1.18
CA ARG A 923 2.97 13.95 -1.14
C ARG A 923 4.11 14.58 -1.97
N ILE A 924 4.71 13.80 -2.86
CA ILE A 924 5.65 14.23 -3.90
C ILE A 924 4.85 14.35 -5.21
N TYR A 925 4.19 15.49 -5.41
CA TYR A 925 3.12 15.64 -6.42
C TYR A 925 3.66 15.68 -7.86
N TYR A 926 2.85 15.19 -8.81
CA TYR A 926 3.22 14.97 -10.22
C TYR A 926 3.76 16.23 -10.93
N ASN A 927 3.13 17.34 -10.61
CA ASN A 927 3.30 18.72 -11.05
C ASN A 927 4.31 19.50 -10.20
N CYS A 928 5.20 18.84 -9.46
CA CYS A 928 6.24 19.49 -8.66
C CYS A 928 7.66 18.98 -8.92
N ASP A 929 8.61 19.91 -8.91
CA ASP A 929 10.03 19.72 -9.21
C ASP A 929 10.97 20.17 -8.09
N THR A 930 10.41 20.73 -7.00
CA THR A 930 11.16 21.39 -5.92
C THR A 930 10.49 21.16 -4.56
N PRO A 931 11.27 21.18 -3.45
CA PRO A 931 10.75 21.07 -2.08
C PRO A 931 9.67 22.10 -1.76
N ALA A 932 9.85 23.34 -2.22
CA ALA A 932 8.90 24.43 -2.01
C ALA A 932 7.54 24.13 -2.67
N CYS A 933 7.54 23.70 -3.94
CA CYS A 933 6.35 23.35 -4.69
C CYS A 933 5.53 22.28 -3.97
N THR A 934 6.15 21.13 -3.66
CA THR A 934 5.42 19.98 -3.11
C THR A 934 4.94 20.22 -1.68
N THR A 935 5.65 21.05 -0.91
CA THR A 935 5.20 21.50 0.42
C THR A 935 4.04 22.49 0.32
N GLN A 936 4.05 23.41 -0.65
CA GLN A 936 2.97 24.38 -0.86
C GLN A 936 1.68 23.67 -1.32
N GLU A 937 1.77 22.74 -2.27
CA GLU A 937 0.60 21.98 -2.73
C GLU A 937 0.02 21.08 -1.63
N TRP A 938 0.87 20.51 -0.76
CA TRP A 938 0.42 19.80 0.44
C TRP A 938 -0.35 20.70 1.42
N ILE A 939 0.09 21.95 1.60
CA ILE A 939 -0.60 22.95 2.45
C ILE A 939 -1.91 23.44 1.82
N ASP A 940 -1.96 23.60 0.49
CA ASP A 940 -3.13 24.16 -0.21
C ASP A 940 -4.23 23.12 -0.49
N THR A 941 -3.87 21.86 -0.74
CA THR A 941 -4.82 20.78 -1.12
C THR A 941 -5.23 19.88 0.04
N SER A 942 -4.38 19.77 1.06
CA SER A 942 -4.51 18.78 2.15
C SER A 942 -4.50 19.47 3.51
N ALA A 943 -4.46 18.69 4.61
CA ALA A 943 -4.25 19.22 5.95
C ALA A 943 -2.76 19.53 6.25
N GLY A 944 -2.01 20.02 5.26
CA GLY A 944 -0.57 20.20 5.34
C GLY A 944 -0.15 21.36 6.25
N ALA A 945 0.91 21.17 7.02
CA ALA A 945 1.48 22.18 7.90
C ALA A 945 2.92 21.81 8.28
N GLY A 946 3.86 22.72 8.03
CA GLY A 946 5.29 22.52 8.32
C GLY A 946 6.17 22.97 7.16
N ASP A 947 7.41 22.47 7.12
CA ASP A 947 8.28 22.54 5.95
C ASP A 947 8.43 21.16 5.25
N PHE A 948 9.36 21.05 4.29
CA PHE A 948 9.58 19.81 3.54
C PHE A 948 10.04 18.64 4.43
N ASN A 949 10.68 18.90 5.57
CA ASN A 949 11.04 17.87 6.55
C ASN A 949 9.81 17.34 7.27
N ASP A 950 8.82 18.18 7.62
CA ASP A 950 7.56 17.74 8.22
C ASP A 950 6.73 16.88 7.23
N LEU A 951 6.81 17.22 5.93
CA LEU A 951 6.25 16.42 4.85
C LEU A 951 6.96 15.06 4.73
N LEU A 952 8.30 15.05 4.70
CA LEU A 952 9.11 13.82 4.66
C LEU A 952 8.93 12.95 5.92
N ASP A 953 8.76 13.54 7.10
CA ASP A 953 8.48 12.83 8.35
C ASP A 953 7.08 12.20 8.36
N THR A 954 6.12 12.82 7.67
CA THR A 954 4.77 12.27 7.42
C THR A 954 4.84 11.09 6.44
N GLU A 955 5.53 11.27 5.31
CA GLU A 955 5.78 10.20 4.33
C GLU A 955 6.53 9.02 4.96
N ARG A 956 7.56 9.27 5.78
CA ARG A 956 8.29 8.23 6.52
C ARG A 956 7.36 7.33 7.32
N ALA A 957 6.45 7.93 8.10
CA ALA A 957 5.53 7.17 8.95
C ALA A 957 4.50 6.37 8.14
N GLU A 958 3.94 6.98 7.07
CA GLU A 958 2.98 6.34 6.17
C GLU A 958 3.58 5.18 5.39
N VAL A 959 4.75 5.39 4.77
CA VAL A 959 5.42 4.40 3.93
C VAL A 959 5.97 3.27 4.80
N ALA A 960 6.60 3.57 5.94
CA ALA A 960 7.05 2.52 6.86
C ALA A 960 5.89 1.68 7.40
N ARG A 961 4.69 2.26 7.60
CA ARG A 961 3.46 1.49 7.89
C ARG A 961 3.14 0.50 6.77
N HIS A 962 3.20 0.89 5.50
CA HIS A 962 2.98 -0.03 4.37
C HIS A 962 4.05 -1.13 4.28
N LEU A 963 5.33 -0.78 4.40
CA LEU A 963 6.44 -1.73 4.26
C LEU A 963 6.47 -2.76 5.41
N PHE A 964 6.11 -2.36 6.65
CA PHE A 964 5.92 -3.31 7.76
C PHE A 964 4.54 -4.00 7.74
N GLY A 965 3.56 -3.48 7.00
CA GLY A 965 2.35 -4.23 6.64
C GLY A 965 2.62 -5.39 5.66
N LEU A 966 3.78 -5.38 5.00
CA LEU A 966 4.16 -6.26 3.88
C LEU A 966 3.30 -6.06 2.62
N HIS A 967 2.85 -4.82 2.37
CA HIS A 967 2.28 -4.42 1.08
C HIS A 967 3.36 -4.46 -0.01
N HIS A 968 3.01 -4.94 -1.20
CA HIS A 968 3.93 -5.09 -2.36
C HIS A 968 3.65 -4.09 -3.49
N ASP A 969 2.74 -3.18 -3.22
CA ASP A 969 2.27 -2.09 -4.08
C ASP A 969 3.44 -1.14 -4.44
N PRO A 970 3.64 -0.77 -5.72
CA PRO A 970 4.54 0.30 -6.11
C PRO A 970 4.14 1.68 -5.55
N TYR A 971 5.06 2.64 -5.66
CA TYR A 971 4.88 4.06 -5.35
C TYR A 971 4.93 4.90 -6.62
N MET A 972 4.01 5.86 -6.72
CA MET A 972 3.83 6.77 -7.85
C MET A 972 4.67 8.05 -7.69
N PHE A 973 5.46 8.35 -8.72
CA PHE A 973 6.19 9.60 -8.94
C PHE A 973 6.16 9.92 -10.46
N HIS A 974 6.60 11.11 -10.85
CA HIS A 974 6.56 11.61 -12.24
C HIS A 974 7.89 12.28 -12.61
N GLN A 975 8.15 12.48 -13.91
CA GLN A 975 9.44 12.98 -14.43
C GLN A 975 9.96 14.26 -13.74
N ALA A 976 9.07 15.19 -13.37
CA ALA A 976 9.43 16.43 -12.68
C ALA A 976 10.06 16.19 -11.30
N ASN A 977 9.65 15.13 -10.61
CA ASN A 977 10.13 14.82 -9.26
C ASN A 977 11.61 14.43 -9.20
N LEU A 978 12.22 14.09 -10.35
CA LEU A 978 13.64 13.75 -10.49
C LEU A 978 14.56 14.97 -10.61
N ARG A 979 14.02 16.19 -10.75
CA ARG A 979 14.82 17.41 -10.93
C ARG A 979 15.79 17.61 -9.77
N ASN A 980 17.09 17.66 -10.08
CA ASN A 980 18.16 17.88 -9.11
C ASN A 980 19.19 18.92 -9.59
N VAL A 981 19.39 19.07 -10.90
CA VAL A 981 20.35 20.05 -11.40
C VAL A 981 19.78 21.46 -11.30
N GLY A 982 20.53 22.32 -10.60
CA GLY A 982 20.14 23.71 -10.36
C GLY A 982 19.02 23.90 -9.34
N THR A 983 18.67 22.88 -8.54
CA THR A 983 17.86 23.07 -7.31
C THR A 983 18.73 23.64 -6.18
N ASP A 984 18.11 24.28 -5.19
CA ASP A 984 18.82 24.67 -3.97
C ASP A 984 19.21 23.42 -3.15
N PRO A 985 20.46 23.31 -2.65
CA PRO A 985 20.87 22.15 -1.84
C PRO A 985 20.05 21.99 -0.57
N ILE A 986 19.56 20.78 -0.34
CA ILE A 986 18.83 20.36 0.88
C ILE A 986 19.65 19.36 1.69
N THR A 987 19.31 19.23 2.97
CA THR A 987 19.90 18.22 3.87
C THR A 987 18.90 17.09 4.06
N VAL A 988 19.32 15.85 3.82
CA VAL A 988 18.52 14.64 4.04
C VAL A 988 19.33 13.70 4.93
N GLY A 989 18.80 13.40 6.12
CA GLY A 989 19.56 12.71 7.17
C GLY A 989 20.83 13.48 7.55
N SER A 990 22.00 12.92 7.23
CA SER A 990 23.32 13.52 7.49
C SER A 990 24.01 14.10 6.25
N GLU A 991 23.38 14.06 5.08
CA GLU A 991 23.97 14.47 3.80
C GLU A 991 23.32 15.75 3.28
N THR A 992 24.13 16.73 2.88
CA THR A 992 23.66 17.98 2.24
C THR A 992 24.11 18.00 0.78
N GLY A 993 23.17 18.20 -0.14
CA GLY A 993 23.45 18.20 -1.58
C GLY A 993 22.25 18.61 -2.43
N GLN A 994 22.46 18.66 -3.74
CA GLN A 994 21.38 18.84 -4.71
C GLN A 994 20.64 17.51 -4.88
N PHE A 995 19.79 17.18 -3.91
CA PHE A 995 18.83 16.09 -4.02
C PHE A 995 17.55 16.59 -4.68
N SER A 996 17.01 15.79 -5.60
CA SER A 996 15.62 15.92 -6.03
C SER A 996 14.65 15.54 -4.91
N ILE A 997 13.39 15.98 -5.03
CA ILE A 997 12.34 15.61 -4.08
C ILE A 997 12.08 14.09 -4.07
N PHE A 998 12.25 13.41 -5.20
CA PHE A 998 12.26 11.95 -5.29
C PHE A 998 13.41 11.32 -4.49
N GLN A 999 14.65 11.77 -4.68
CA GLN A 999 15.80 11.22 -3.94
C GLN A 999 15.67 11.45 -2.43
N ALA A 1000 15.19 12.63 -2.02
CA ALA A 1000 14.99 12.97 -0.62
C ALA A 1000 13.94 12.06 0.05
N TRP A 1001 12.87 11.72 -0.66
CA TRP A 1001 11.90 10.71 -0.22
C TRP A 1001 12.56 9.35 -0.08
N VAL A 1002 13.22 8.81 -1.12
CA VAL A 1002 13.80 7.46 -1.08
C VAL A 1002 14.88 7.32 0.00
N GLU A 1003 15.75 8.32 0.16
CA GLU A 1003 16.74 8.39 1.24
C GLU A 1003 16.08 8.33 2.62
N THR A 1004 14.98 9.07 2.84
CA THR A 1004 14.22 9.08 4.10
C THR A 1004 13.60 7.72 4.40
N ILE A 1005 12.98 7.07 3.41
CA ILE A 1005 12.34 5.75 3.57
C ILE A 1005 13.38 4.66 3.83
N VAL A 1006 14.48 4.66 3.05
CA VAL A 1006 15.57 3.69 3.22
C VAL A 1006 16.26 3.87 4.58
N ALA A 1007 16.50 5.10 5.03
CA ALA A 1007 17.07 5.37 6.34
C ALA A 1007 16.20 4.82 7.48
N GLU A 1008 14.88 5.05 7.45
CA GLU A 1008 13.98 4.55 8.50
C GLU A 1008 13.86 3.01 8.48
N PHE A 1009 13.69 2.41 7.31
CA PHE A 1009 13.58 0.96 7.18
C PHE A 1009 14.87 0.26 7.66
N THR A 1010 16.04 0.74 7.23
CA THR A 1010 17.34 0.19 7.63
C THR A 1010 17.75 0.54 9.06
N ARG A 1011 17.16 1.57 9.69
CA ARG A 1011 17.30 1.83 11.13
C ARG A 1011 16.60 0.76 11.97
N LEU A 1012 15.44 0.27 11.51
CA LEU A 1012 14.55 -0.60 12.28
C LEU A 1012 14.76 -2.11 12.01
N VAL A 1013 15.06 -2.50 10.77
CA VAL A 1013 15.22 -3.92 10.39
C VAL A 1013 16.45 -4.20 9.55
N ASP A 1014 16.93 -5.44 9.57
CA ASP A 1014 18.03 -5.94 8.73
C ASP A 1014 17.59 -6.56 7.39
N TRP A 1015 16.29 -6.51 7.05
CA TRP A 1015 15.73 -7.22 5.90
C TRP A 1015 16.16 -6.63 4.55
N PRO A 1016 16.21 -7.44 3.47
CA PRO A 1016 16.40 -6.96 2.11
C PRO A 1016 15.18 -6.21 1.57
N ILE A 1017 15.42 -5.03 0.97
CA ILE A 1017 14.49 -4.36 0.05
C ILE A 1017 14.77 -4.89 -1.37
N VAL A 1018 13.74 -5.25 -2.12
CA VAL A 1018 13.89 -5.82 -3.47
C VAL A 1018 12.97 -5.10 -4.45
N THR A 1019 13.54 -4.25 -5.31
CA THR A 1019 12.81 -3.77 -6.49
C THR A 1019 12.68 -4.90 -7.52
N ILE A 1020 11.48 -5.06 -8.06
CA ILE A 1020 11.14 -5.93 -9.19
C ILE A 1020 10.40 -5.11 -10.25
N THR A 1021 10.34 -5.59 -11.49
CA THR A 1021 9.56 -4.92 -12.55
C THR A 1021 8.06 -5.01 -12.30
N HIS A 1022 7.28 -4.12 -12.91
CA HIS A 1022 5.81 -4.18 -12.88
C HIS A 1022 5.27 -5.54 -13.35
N GLN A 1023 5.86 -6.14 -14.39
CA GLN A 1023 5.49 -7.47 -14.88
C GLN A 1023 5.72 -8.58 -13.82
N GLU A 1024 6.82 -8.51 -13.07
CA GLU A 1024 7.11 -9.45 -11.97
C GLU A 1024 6.18 -9.21 -10.78
N MET A 1025 5.98 -7.94 -10.38
CA MET A 1025 5.05 -7.54 -9.32
C MET A 1025 3.61 -8.01 -9.60
N SER A 1026 3.12 -7.83 -10.83
CA SER A 1026 1.79 -8.30 -11.21
C SER A 1026 1.69 -9.83 -11.19
N ALA A 1027 2.77 -10.54 -11.55
CA ALA A 1027 2.83 -11.99 -11.44
C ALA A 1027 2.85 -12.47 -9.97
N GLU A 1028 3.52 -11.75 -9.07
CA GLU A 1028 3.54 -12.05 -7.63
C GLU A 1028 2.18 -11.80 -6.97
N PHE A 1029 1.50 -10.69 -7.29
CA PHE A 1029 0.11 -10.41 -6.88
C PHE A 1029 -0.86 -11.49 -7.39
N LEU A 1030 -0.73 -11.91 -8.65
CA LEU A 1030 -1.55 -13.00 -9.22
C LEU A 1030 -1.26 -14.34 -8.52
N ALA A 1031 0.01 -14.66 -8.28
CA ALA A 1031 0.41 -15.86 -7.55
C ALA A 1031 -0.01 -15.82 -6.07
N ARG A 1032 -0.15 -14.63 -5.47
CA ARG A 1032 -0.66 -14.42 -4.11
C ARG A 1032 -2.16 -14.66 -4.03
N TYR A 1033 -2.94 -14.01 -4.89
CA TYR A 1033 -4.37 -14.29 -5.05
C TYR A 1033 -4.64 -15.77 -5.32
N THR A 1034 -3.89 -16.37 -6.25
CA THR A 1034 -4.07 -17.76 -6.69
C THR A 1034 -3.74 -18.78 -5.59
N ARG A 1035 -2.63 -18.61 -4.85
CA ARG A 1035 -2.28 -19.58 -3.79
C ARG A 1035 -3.28 -19.55 -2.65
N ASP A 1036 -3.79 -18.37 -2.28
CA ASP A 1036 -4.76 -18.25 -1.19
C ASP A 1036 -6.09 -18.96 -1.49
N GLN A 1037 -6.50 -19.07 -2.76
CA GLN A 1037 -7.70 -19.86 -3.14
C GLN A 1037 -7.53 -21.38 -2.92
N CYS A 1038 -6.30 -21.89 -2.75
CA CYS A 1038 -6.03 -23.32 -2.60
C CYS A 1038 -6.24 -23.84 -1.16
N GLY A 1039 -6.53 -22.97 -0.19
CA GLY A 1039 -6.70 -23.35 1.22
C GLY A 1039 -5.50 -24.08 1.80
N TYR A 1040 -4.29 -23.53 1.60
CA TYR A 1040 -3.05 -24.20 2.03
C TYR A 1040 -2.88 -24.22 3.55
N ALA A 1041 -2.27 -25.29 4.04
CA ALA A 1041 -2.01 -25.52 5.45
C ALA A 1041 -0.66 -26.21 5.68
N LEU A 1042 0.00 -25.81 6.76
CA LEU A 1042 1.19 -26.48 7.30
C LEU A 1042 0.83 -27.22 8.61
N SER A 1043 1.47 -28.36 8.86
CA SER A 1043 1.42 -29.04 10.16
C SER A 1043 2.81 -29.46 10.63
N TYR A 1044 3.16 -29.13 11.87
CA TYR A 1044 4.38 -29.59 12.53
C TYR A 1044 4.29 -31.06 12.93
N ILE A 1045 5.40 -31.78 12.79
CA ILE A 1045 5.60 -33.14 13.31
C ILE A 1045 6.31 -33.01 14.66
N LEU A 1046 5.67 -33.50 15.72
CA LEU A 1046 6.18 -33.45 17.08
C LEU A 1046 6.79 -34.80 17.49
N ASP A 1047 8.00 -34.78 18.03
CA ASP A 1047 8.66 -35.92 18.68
C ASP A 1047 9.46 -35.46 19.90
N ASN A 1048 9.28 -36.14 21.03
CA ASN A 1048 9.98 -35.97 22.30
C ASN A 1048 10.17 -34.51 22.79
N GLY A 1049 9.15 -33.66 22.59
CA GLY A 1049 9.17 -32.26 23.03
C GLY A 1049 9.81 -31.28 22.03
N ALA A 1050 10.05 -31.70 20.79
CA ALA A 1050 10.56 -30.86 19.71
C ALA A 1050 9.75 -31.03 18.41
N ILE A 1051 9.80 -30.00 17.56
CA ILE A 1051 9.38 -30.10 16.16
C ILE A 1051 10.53 -30.73 15.38
N THR A 1052 10.27 -31.84 14.69
CA THR A 1052 11.26 -32.59 13.89
C THR A 1052 11.04 -32.49 12.38
N GLY A 1053 9.89 -31.96 11.96
CA GLY A 1053 9.53 -31.79 10.56
C GLY A 1053 8.22 -31.05 10.37
N VAL A 1054 7.84 -30.85 9.11
CA VAL A 1054 6.58 -30.22 8.68
C VAL A 1054 5.99 -30.95 7.49
N THR A 1055 4.66 -30.89 7.36
CA THR A 1055 3.94 -31.32 6.15
C THR A 1055 3.13 -30.15 5.59
N VAL A 1056 3.25 -29.94 4.28
CA VAL A 1056 2.57 -28.91 3.48
C VAL A 1056 1.40 -29.56 2.74
N SER A 1057 0.23 -28.90 2.75
CA SER A 1057 -1.01 -29.40 2.19
C SER A 1057 -1.90 -28.27 1.65
N ALA A 1058 -2.92 -28.63 0.88
CA ALA A 1058 -3.97 -27.78 0.31
C ALA A 1058 -5.25 -28.62 0.18
N GLU A 1059 -6.43 -28.00 0.03
CA GLU A 1059 -7.72 -28.72 0.11
C GLU A 1059 -7.84 -29.82 -0.95
N ASP A 1060 -7.55 -29.51 -2.22
CA ASP A 1060 -7.52 -30.49 -3.34
C ASP A 1060 -6.13 -31.17 -3.49
N ALA A 1061 -5.31 -31.20 -2.42
CA ALA A 1061 -3.95 -31.73 -2.39
C ALA A 1061 -2.99 -31.21 -3.50
N SER A 1062 -3.37 -30.11 -4.14
CA SER A 1062 -2.72 -29.49 -5.29
C SER A 1062 -3.00 -27.99 -5.29
N CYS A 1063 -2.18 -27.21 -5.99
CA CYS A 1063 -2.41 -25.77 -6.17
C CYS A 1063 -1.75 -25.32 -7.48
N SER A 1064 -2.34 -24.34 -8.18
CA SER A 1064 -1.78 -23.78 -9.43
C SER A 1064 -0.59 -22.85 -9.21
N ALA A 1065 -0.39 -22.37 -7.98
CA ALA A 1065 0.78 -21.62 -7.55
C ALA A 1065 1.53 -22.39 -6.44
N PRO A 1066 2.86 -22.22 -6.31
CA PRO A 1066 3.62 -22.86 -5.24
C PRO A 1066 3.31 -22.24 -3.87
N ILE A 1067 3.29 -23.07 -2.83
CA ILE A 1067 3.06 -22.65 -1.44
C ILE A 1067 4.40 -22.29 -0.80
N PRO A 1068 4.63 -21.03 -0.37
CA PRO A 1068 5.85 -20.68 0.34
C PRO A 1068 5.84 -21.26 1.76
N VAL A 1069 6.99 -21.77 2.19
CA VAL A 1069 7.24 -22.23 3.56
C VAL A 1069 8.55 -21.64 4.05
N THR A 1070 8.47 -20.79 5.07
CA THR A 1070 9.62 -20.19 5.76
C THR A 1070 10.18 -21.15 6.81
N PHE A 1071 11.50 -21.32 6.83
CA PHE A 1071 12.26 -22.19 7.71
C PHE A 1071 13.29 -21.41 8.54
N PRO A 1072 13.30 -21.54 9.89
CA PRO A 1072 14.28 -20.90 10.77
C PRO A 1072 15.56 -21.73 10.91
N THR A 1073 15.47 -23.03 10.61
CA THR A 1073 16.58 -23.98 10.46
C THR A 1073 16.33 -24.75 9.17
N ALA A 1074 17.36 -24.95 8.35
CA ALA A 1074 17.19 -25.56 7.03
C ALA A 1074 16.58 -26.98 7.13
N PRO A 1075 15.68 -27.37 6.20
CA PRO A 1075 15.24 -28.76 6.11
C PRO A 1075 16.41 -29.67 5.70
N SER A 1076 16.33 -30.96 6.01
CA SER A 1076 17.36 -31.95 5.65
C SER A 1076 17.52 -32.13 4.13
N SER A 1077 16.54 -31.68 3.35
CA SER A 1077 16.62 -31.49 1.90
C SER A 1077 15.54 -30.50 1.45
N THR A 1078 15.85 -29.66 0.46
CA THR A 1078 14.87 -28.81 -0.24
C THR A 1078 14.04 -29.59 -1.28
N GLN A 1079 14.33 -30.89 -1.48
CA GLN A 1079 13.63 -31.80 -2.39
C GLN A 1079 13.58 -31.38 -3.87
N GLY A 1080 14.39 -30.38 -4.26
CA GLY A 1080 14.43 -29.84 -5.62
C GLY A 1080 13.37 -28.76 -5.90
N PHE A 1081 12.62 -28.31 -4.90
CA PHE A 1081 11.78 -27.12 -5.01
C PHE A 1081 12.63 -25.85 -5.13
N ALA A 1082 12.04 -24.79 -5.71
CA ALA A 1082 12.67 -23.47 -5.75
C ALA A 1082 12.82 -22.91 -4.32
N THR A 1083 13.89 -22.15 -4.09
CA THR A 1083 14.24 -21.61 -2.77
C THR A 1083 14.74 -20.19 -2.87
N GLU A 1084 14.43 -19.41 -1.85
CA GLU A 1084 14.82 -18.01 -1.71
C GLU A 1084 15.43 -17.79 -0.32
N GLN A 1085 16.59 -17.13 -0.27
CA GLN A 1085 17.18 -16.63 0.96
C GLN A 1085 18.09 -15.45 0.63
N LEU A 1086 17.60 -14.23 0.87
CA LEU A 1086 18.32 -12.99 0.56
C LEU A 1086 18.83 -12.35 1.86
N GLY A 1087 20.08 -11.89 1.87
CA GLY A 1087 20.66 -11.22 3.04
C GLY A 1087 20.66 -12.10 4.29
N SER A 1088 19.92 -11.67 5.31
CA SER A 1088 19.68 -12.39 6.57
C SER A 1088 18.26 -13.00 6.68
N ASP A 1089 17.47 -12.98 5.60
CA ASP A 1089 16.14 -13.61 5.60
C ASP A 1089 16.21 -15.11 5.99
N PRO A 1090 15.17 -15.64 6.65
CA PRO A 1090 15.00 -17.08 6.79
C PRO A 1090 14.79 -17.75 5.43
N LEU A 1091 15.18 -19.01 5.30
CA LEU A 1091 15.05 -19.78 4.06
C LEU A 1091 13.57 -19.98 3.73
N THR A 1092 13.12 -19.50 2.57
CA THR A 1092 11.80 -19.82 2.02
C THR A 1092 11.92 -20.91 0.95
N VAL A 1093 11.06 -21.92 1.02
CA VAL A 1093 10.94 -22.99 0.02
C VAL A 1093 9.58 -22.87 -0.66
N TRP A 1094 9.55 -22.82 -1.99
CA TRP A 1094 8.35 -22.65 -2.80
C TRP A 1094 7.82 -24.02 -3.26
N VAL A 1095 6.89 -24.58 -2.49
CA VAL A 1095 6.46 -25.98 -2.57
C VAL A 1095 5.30 -26.15 -3.55
N GLN A 1096 5.59 -26.74 -4.71
CA GLN A 1096 4.59 -27.03 -5.74
C GLN A 1096 3.80 -28.32 -5.43
N LEU A 1097 2.58 -28.18 -4.91
CA LEU A 1097 1.68 -29.31 -4.64
C LEU A 1097 1.05 -29.84 -5.94
N SER A 1098 1.00 -31.17 -6.08
CA SER A 1098 0.64 -31.84 -7.34
C SER A 1098 -0.15 -33.15 -7.15
N GLY A 1099 -1.04 -33.19 -6.16
CA GLY A 1099 -1.93 -34.32 -5.85
C GLY A 1099 -1.55 -35.11 -4.60
N SER A 1100 -0.55 -34.65 -3.84
CA SER A 1100 -0.15 -35.21 -2.56
C SER A 1100 0.51 -34.14 -1.66
N PRO A 1101 0.30 -34.18 -0.34
CA PRO A 1101 1.07 -33.39 0.62
C PRO A 1101 2.58 -33.65 0.52
N VAL A 1102 3.39 -32.66 0.90
CA VAL A 1102 4.87 -32.74 0.89
C VAL A 1102 5.40 -32.60 2.31
N THR A 1103 6.24 -33.54 2.75
CA THR A 1103 6.81 -33.56 4.10
C THR A 1103 8.31 -33.24 4.07
N PHE A 1104 8.77 -32.34 4.94
CA PHE A 1104 10.17 -32.00 5.17
C PHE A 1104 10.58 -32.40 6.59
N SER A 1105 11.70 -33.09 6.75
CA SER A 1105 12.38 -33.20 8.05
C SER A 1105 13.28 -31.98 8.26
N LEU A 1106 13.42 -31.50 9.50
CA LEU A 1106 14.38 -30.45 9.83
C LEU A 1106 15.79 -31.04 9.99
N SER A 1107 16.83 -30.29 9.62
CA SER A 1107 18.22 -30.69 9.89
C SER A 1107 18.58 -30.65 11.38
N SER A 1108 17.96 -29.72 12.11
CA SER A 1108 18.00 -29.58 13.56
C SER A 1108 16.58 -29.38 14.09
N SER A 1109 16.16 -30.19 15.06
CA SER A 1109 14.84 -30.11 15.67
C SER A 1109 14.67 -28.85 16.53
N ILE A 1110 13.50 -28.22 16.49
CA ILE A 1110 13.20 -27.00 17.25
C ILE A 1110 12.53 -27.40 18.58
N ALA A 1111 13.18 -27.11 19.71
CA ALA A 1111 12.63 -27.39 21.03
C ALA A 1111 11.35 -26.58 21.30
N LEU A 1112 10.37 -27.20 21.97
CA LEU A 1112 9.13 -26.52 22.35
C LEU A 1112 9.25 -25.71 23.66
N SER A 1113 10.07 -26.18 24.61
CA SER A 1113 10.22 -25.64 25.97
C SER A 1113 11.59 -25.05 26.24
#